data_AF-A0A1E5D2K3-F1
#
_entry.id   AF-A0A1E5D2K3-F1
#
_cell.length_a   1.000
_cell.length_b   1.000
_cell.length_c   1.000
_cell.angle_alpha   90.00
_cell.angle_beta   90.00
_cell.angle_gamma   90.00
#
_symmetry.space_group_name_H-M   'P 1'
#
loop_
_entity.id
_entity.type
_entity.pdbx_description
1 polymer ?
#
loop_
_entity_poly.entity_id
_entity_poly.type
_entity_poly.pdbx_seq_one_letter_code
_entity_poly.pdbx_strand_id
1 'polypeptide(L)'
;MFSKKTVFALIASAISSGALAFNPTPAQLQQFQSLPKAQQEQLARQYGVDISVISGKGSSSANEKKAAAPQIERTTAQLKSRPASNVNKSQQLKPFGYDVLLGEPLEFTNVDNLPVPLDYVMAAGDEIKVQVYGKTSQDLSLTIDREGFIHFPDFGPLAVSGQTFEQLRTQVIDVIKQKIMGVDVVVSMGAMRAMQVFIVGETTQPGAYNVNGLTSMTQALLASGGIKETGSLRNIQLKRKGKVVATLDMYDLLLKGDTSSDVRLLAGDTLFVPAKASNVTLDGEVVRPALYELKNNTTIGQLLSIAGGAKPQAYLSQVSVRRFTSNGIQQITLDLAKSADRLFVVKDGDDIHIGQSSNSLKNAVAVRGEVVRQGAFNFTKGMRIRDVIGSIDTDLKQSADLKYALLVREKNDNRDIDVYQFNLLNAITKPHSKDNLLLAERDQLFIFDNGIELGYWFGAYANKKASAKAESVVKEYVDAETGAVILAEDTDKLEVSNDKQILSQGGEIRKTSREELLSPLIERLKAQSTFEHPARLIEISGAVKFPGIYPLPKGESISKVIAAAGGLKEQAYLKSSTLTRRNTQNDKFSVSHINFSLSDELDGNSTVTVQPQDHIVVKTQPNWQRDMMIELQGEVVFPGTYTFQRGETLQDIIQRAGGFTEFAYPQGAIFSRERLKRQEQERLDLLNLQLKQEIGGLALRRQNSSATYTTSPTDALSIADELAKAEAVGRLVINLQEAMAGYRSANVMLEKGDKLYIPALNPTISVMGEVQYASNHTFKPGMTVEDYLATAGGTKKQADTDRIYIVRADGSVDLPNNSFWFSRKEKPLAPGDTIIVPIDTDYLDGLSTLTSATQILYQIGVAWSAVKD
;
A
#
# COMPACT_ATOMS: atom_id res chain seq x y z
N MET A 1 20.62 32.47 -47.82
CA MET A 1 20.37 32.50 -49.28
C MET A 1 20.79 31.14 -49.83
N PHE A 2 19.94 30.50 -50.67
CA PHE A 2 19.96 29.09 -51.16
C PHE A 2 19.65 28.02 -50.08
N SER A 3 18.51 27.32 -49.97
CA SER A 3 17.37 26.89 -50.83
C SER A 3 17.48 25.47 -51.43
N LYS A 4 16.39 24.71 -51.21
CA LYS A 4 15.83 23.52 -51.90
C LYS A 4 16.13 22.15 -51.25
N LYS A 5 15.11 21.48 -50.68
CA LYS A 5 14.03 20.65 -51.29
C LYS A 5 14.64 19.37 -51.89
N THR A 6 14.21 18.12 -51.62
CA THR A 6 12.86 17.54 -51.73
C THR A 6 12.83 16.09 -51.18
N VAL A 7 11.62 15.65 -50.83
CA VAL A 7 11.09 14.33 -50.44
C VAL A 7 11.23 13.24 -51.54
N PHE A 8 11.42 11.96 -51.16
CA PHE A 8 10.89 10.71 -51.79
C PHE A 8 11.33 9.51 -50.89
N ALA A 9 10.47 8.83 -50.12
CA ALA A 9 9.50 7.76 -50.43
C ALA A 9 10.09 6.33 -50.67
N LEU A 10 9.82 5.45 -49.68
CA LEU A 10 9.26 4.08 -49.76
C LEU A 10 9.96 2.92 -50.55
N ILE A 11 10.20 1.82 -49.79
CA ILE A 11 10.04 0.37 -50.09
C ILE A 11 11.29 -0.52 -50.29
N ALA A 12 11.27 -1.60 -49.47
CA ALA A 12 11.72 -3.00 -49.69
C ALA A 12 13.10 -3.49 -49.16
N SER A 13 12.97 -4.35 -48.13
CA SER A 13 13.35 -5.79 -48.15
C SER A 13 14.77 -6.23 -47.77
N ALA A 14 14.81 -6.88 -46.59
CA ALA A 14 15.46 -8.15 -46.25
C ALA A 14 16.96 -8.36 -46.53
N ILE A 15 17.75 -8.39 -45.43
CA ILE A 15 18.82 -9.38 -45.24
C ILE A 15 18.76 -9.86 -43.78
N SER A 16 18.34 -11.11 -43.61
CA SER A 16 18.45 -11.91 -42.40
C SER A 16 19.85 -12.52 -42.30
N SER A 17 20.61 -12.16 -41.27
CA SER A 17 21.84 -12.86 -40.87
C SER A 17 21.53 -13.77 -39.68
N GLY A 18 21.65 -15.08 -39.89
CA GLY A 18 21.44 -16.11 -38.88
C GLY A 18 22.51 -16.09 -37.80
N ALA A 19 22.09 -16.15 -36.54
CA ALA A 19 22.96 -16.49 -35.42
C ALA A 19 23.15 -18.01 -35.39
N LEU A 20 24.40 -18.48 -35.53
CA LEU A 20 24.76 -19.86 -35.24
C LEU A 20 24.60 -20.09 -33.73
N ALA A 21 23.59 -20.87 -33.35
CA ALA A 21 23.43 -21.33 -31.97
C ALA A 21 24.56 -22.32 -31.63
N PHE A 22 25.35 -21.97 -30.62
CA PHE A 22 26.42 -22.81 -30.09
C PHE A 22 25.81 -24.03 -29.38
N ASN A 23 25.97 -25.23 -29.95
CA ASN A 23 25.58 -26.49 -29.32
C ASN A 23 26.81 -27.10 -28.61
N PRO A 24 26.88 -27.07 -27.27
CA PRO A 24 28.00 -27.66 -26.53
C PRO A 24 28.07 -29.17 -26.75
N THR A 25 29.30 -29.69 -26.87
CA THR A 25 29.55 -31.13 -27.03
C THR A 25 29.19 -31.91 -25.75
N PRO A 26 28.86 -33.21 -25.84
CA PRO A 26 28.49 -34.03 -24.68
C PRO A 26 29.54 -34.02 -23.55
N ALA A 27 30.83 -33.94 -23.91
CA ALA A 27 31.93 -33.84 -22.96
C ALA A 27 31.94 -32.48 -22.20
N GLN A 28 31.60 -31.38 -22.89
CA GLN A 28 31.48 -30.06 -22.28
C GLN A 28 30.30 -29.96 -21.31
N LEU A 29 29.19 -30.67 -21.59
CA LEU A 29 28.06 -30.74 -20.67
C LEU A 29 28.38 -31.49 -19.38
N GLN A 30 29.12 -32.62 -19.47
CA GLN A 30 29.55 -33.36 -18.29
C GLN A 30 30.53 -32.54 -17.41
N GLN A 31 31.44 -31.80 -18.04
CA GLN A 31 32.36 -30.93 -17.32
C GLN A 31 31.63 -29.77 -16.64
N PHE A 32 30.63 -29.16 -17.30
CA PHE A 32 29.77 -28.14 -16.69
C PHE A 32 28.99 -28.68 -15.48
N GLN A 33 28.44 -29.90 -15.58
CA GLN A 33 27.72 -30.56 -14.48
C GLN A 33 28.61 -30.93 -13.29
N SER A 34 29.92 -31.09 -13.50
CA SER A 34 30.88 -31.37 -12.42
C SER A 34 31.31 -30.14 -11.59
N LEU A 35 30.98 -28.93 -12.05
CA LEU A 35 31.31 -27.68 -11.34
C LEU A 35 30.34 -27.41 -10.16
N PRO A 36 30.80 -26.75 -9.08
CA PRO A 36 29.93 -26.28 -8.01
C PRO A 36 28.85 -25.29 -8.50
N LYS A 37 27.66 -25.35 -7.91
CA LYS A 37 26.44 -24.65 -8.36
C LYS A 37 26.60 -23.13 -8.57
N ALA A 38 27.36 -22.47 -7.69
CA ALA A 38 27.65 -21.04 -7.81
C ALA A 38 28.46 -20.68 -9.06
N GLN A 39 29.38 -21.56 -9.50
CA GLN A 39 30.18 -21.36 -10.72
C GLN A 39 29.37 -21.67 -11.98
N GLN A 40 28.44 -22.64 -11.94
CA GLN A 40 27.51 -22.90 -13.05
C GLN A 40 26.62 -21.68 -13.33
N GLU A 41 26.11 -21.04 -12.28
CA GLU A 41 25.30 -19.83 -12.39
C GLU A 41 26.09 -18.63 -12.92
N GLN A 42 27.37 -18.50 -12.55
CA GLN A 42 28.23 -17.42 -13.03
C GLN A 42 28.57 -17.58 -14.52
N LEU A 43 28.91 -18.80 -14.98
CA LEU A 43 29.13 -19.08 -16.40
C LEU A 43 27.84 -18.94 -17.23
N ALA A 44 26.70 -19.41 -16.72
CA ALA A 44 25.40 -19.30 -17.41
C ALA A 44 24.99 -17.83 -17.64
N ARG A 45 25.25 -16.95 -16.66
CA ARG A 45 25.04 -15.49 -16.80
C ARG A 45 26.00 -14.85 -17.81
N GLN A 46 27.26 -15.30 -17.86
CA GLN A 46 28.26 -14.77 -18.78
C GLN A 46 27.94 -15.09 -20.26
N TYR A 47 27.29 -16.22 -20.53
CA TYR A 47 26.87 -16.63 -21.88
C TYR A 47 25.38 -16.37 -22.18
N GLY A 48 24.65 -15.74 -21.26
CA GLY A 48 23.26 -15.32 -21.47
C GLY A 48 22.23 -16.46 -21.55
N VAL A 49 22.49 -17.60 -20.89
CA VAL A 49 21.62 -18.79 -20.93
C VAL A 49 20.93 -19.00 -19.58
N ASP A 50 19.59 -19.12 -19.59
CA ASP A 50 18.79 -19.34 -18.38
C ASP A 50 18.91 -20.80 -17.89
N ILE A 51 19.31 -21.00 -16.63
CA ILE A 51 19.64 -22.32 -16.07
C ILE A 51 18.42 -23.26 -15.92
N SER A 52 17.21 -22.69 -16.03
CA SER A 52 15.94 -23.40 -16.01
C SER A 52 15.66 -24.20 -17.29
N VAL A 53 16.36 -23.90 -18.39
CA VAL A 53 16.16 -24.59 -19.69
C VAL A 53 17.04 -25.84 -19.83
N ILE A 54 18.14 -25.92 -19.08
CA ILE A 54 19.10 -27.05 -19.13
C ILE A 54 18.71 -28.20 -18.18
N SER A 55 17.83 -27.95 -17.21
CA SER A 55 17.28 -28.97 -16.30
C SER A 55 15.93 -29.52 -16.78
N GLY A 56 15.89 -29.98 -18.03
CA GLY A 56 14.71 -30.58 -18.64
C GLY A 56 14.33 -31.93 -18.03
N LYS A 57 13.54 -31.93 -16.95
CA LYS A 57 12.66 -33.05 -16.58
C LYS A 57 11.41 -32.98 -17.46
N GLY A 58 11.52 -33.52 -18.66
CA GLY A 58 10.35 -33.87 -19.47
C GLY A 58 9.78 -35.20 -18.98
N SER A 59 8.53 -35.19 -18.52
CA SER A 59 7.78 -36.39 -18.18
C SER A 59 6.78 -36.69 -19.30
N SER A 60 7.16 -37.60 -20.18
CA SER A 60 6.25 -38.51 -20.85
C SER A 60 6.23 -39.82 -20.05
N SER A 61 5.03 -40.38 -19.84
CA SER A 61 4.76 -41.82 -19.95
C SER A 61 3.34 -42.14 -19.50
N ALA A 62 2.67 -42.96 -20.29
CA ALA A 62 1.40 -43.59 -19.98
C ALA A 62 1.60 -44.90 -19.20
N ASN A 63 0.61 -45.21 -18.36
CA ASN A 63 0.21 -46.49 -17.75
C ASN A 63 1.23 -47.36 -16.98
N GLU A 64 1.01 -47.52 -15.67
CA GLU A 64 0.46 -48.77 -15.10
C GLU A 64 0.02 -48.63 -13.64
N LYS A 65 -0.94 -49.48 -13.25
CA LYS A 65 -1.75 -49.47 -12.02
C LYS A 65 -0.96 -49.75 -10.72
N LYS A 66 -1.31 -49.03 -9.65
CA LYS A 66 -1.51 -49.60 -8.29
C LYS A 66 -2.35 -48.67 -7.40
N ALA A 67 -3.30 -49.26 -6.69
CA ALA A 67 -4.31 -48.60 -5.88
C ALA A 67 -3.78 -48.10 -4.52
N ALA A 68 -4.22 -46.90 -4.09
CA ALA A 68 -4.44 -46.54 -2.69
C ALA A 68 -5.22 -45.20 -2.56
N ALA A 69 -6.35 -45.27 -1.84
CA ALA A 69 -7.13 -44.26 -1.10
C ALA A 69 -7.35 -42.81 -1.63
N PRO A 70 -8.59 -42.26 -1.51
CA PRO A 70 -8.90 -40.90 -1.98
C PRO A 70 -8.34 -39.85 -1.01
N GLN A 71 -7.61 -38.86 -1.54
CA GLN A 71 -7.40 -37.58 -0.88
C GLN A 71 -8.17 -36.49 -1.63
N ILE A 72 -8.93 -35.71 -0.85
CA ILE A 72 -9.77 -34.61 -1.32
C ILE A 72 -8.85 -33.45 -1.75
N GLU A 73 -8.72 -33.23 -3.05
CA GLU A 73 -8.12 -32.01 -3.58
C GLU A 73 -9.13 -30.86 -3.48
N ARG A 74 -8.82 -29.87 -2.63
CA ARG A 74 -9.46 -28.57 -2.67
C ARG A 74 -8.93 -27.82 -3.88
N THR A 75 -9.73 -27.74 -4.94
CA THR A 75 -9.45 -26.88 -6.09
C THR A 75 -9.56 -25.42 -5.66
N THR A 76 -8.46 -24.77 -5.30
CA THR A 76 -8.35 -23.32 -5.33
C THR A 76 -8.34 -22.89 -6.79
N ALA A 77 -9.51 -22.47 -7.29
CA ALA A 77 -9.62 -21.78 -8.56
C ALA A 77 -8.76 -20.50 -8.51
N GLN A 78 -7.69 -20.45 -9.31
CA GLN A 78 -6.91 -19.25 -9.55
C GLN A 78 -7.79 -18.21 -10.25
N LEU A 79 -8.21 -17.18 -9.52
CA LEU A 79 -8.72 -15.95 -10.09
C LEU A 79 -7.59 -15.25 -10.86
N LYS A 80 -7.65 -15.29 -12.19
CA LYS A 80 -6.85 -14.42 -13.06
C LYS A 80 -7.23 -12.95 -12.79
N SER A 81 -6.31 -12.21 -12.21
CA SER A 81 -6.38 -10.75 -12.04
C SER A 81 -6.52 -10.06 -13.41
N ARG A 82 -7.62 -9.35 -13.62
CA ARG A 82 -7.79 -8.41 -14.74
C ARG A 82 -7.12 -7.06 -14.37
N PRO A 83 -6.46 -6.38 -15.31
CA PRO A 83 -5.84 -5.09 -15.06
C PRO A 83 -6.91 -4.02 -14.79
N ALA A 84 -6.66 -3.19 -13.78
CA ALA A 84 -7.49 -2.04 -13.43
C ALA A 84 -7.37 -0.96 -14.52
N SER A 85 -8.40 -0.88 -15.36
CA SER A 85 -8.61 0.24 -16.28
C SER A 85 -9.62 1.21 -15.67
N ASN A 86 -9.24 2.48 -15.66
CA ASN A 86 -9.98 3.64 -15.19
C ASN A 86 -11.49 3.67 -15.52
N VAL A 87 -12.19 4.31 -14.58
CA VAL A 87 -13.60 4.69 -14.45
C VAL A 87 -14.29 5.08 -15.77
N ASN A 88 -15.58 4.73 -15.85
CA ASN A 88 -16.59 5.02 -16.90
C ASN A 88 -16.63 4.13 -18.15
N LYS A 89 -16.91 2.84 -17.98
CA LYS A 89 -17.77 2.12 -18.93
C LYS A 89 -19.08 1.79 -18.22
N SER A 90 -20.20 2.30 -18.75
CA SER A 90 -21.53 1.82 -18.40
C SER A 90 -21.49 0.29 -18.45
N GLN A 91 -21.69 -0.36 -17.30
CA GLN A 91 -21.89 -1.80 -17.25
C GLN A 91 -23.17 -2.07 -18.02
N GLN A 92 -23.02 -2.43 -19.30
CA GLN A 92 -24.14 -2.82 -20.14
C GLN A 92 -24.77 -4.05 -19.49
N LEU A 93 -26.00 -3.88 -19.01
CA LEU A 93 -26.73 -4.93 -18.31
C LEU A 93 -26.88 -6.13 -19.23
N LYS A 94 -26.68 -7.33 -18.68
CA LYS A 94 -26.78 -8.59 -19.44
C LYS A 94 -28.21 -9.14 -19.36
N PRO A 95 -28.67 -9.87 -20.40
CA PRO A 95 -29.89 -10.67 -20.31
C PRO A 95 -29.79 -11.73 -19.21
N PHE A 96 -30.83 -11.86 -18.39
CA PHE A 96 -30.86 -12.81 -17.28
C PHE A 96 -30.98 -14.27 -17.77
N GLY A 97 -30.15 -15.16 -17.21
CA GLY A 97 -30.31 -16.62 -17.30
C GLY A 97 -29.69 -17.31 -18.52
N TYR A 98 -29.21 -16.56 -19.53
CA TYR A 98 -28.60 -17.14 -20.73
C TYR A 98 -27.22 -17.74 -20.45
N ASP A 99 -26.46 -17.13 -19.54
CA ASP A 99 -25.11 -17.52 -19.14
C ASP A 99 -25.05 -18.91 -18.49
N VAL A 100 -26.11 -19.33 -17.81
CA VAL A 100 -26.21 -20.68 -17.22
C VAL A 100 -26.27 -21.78 -18.28
N LEU A 101 -26.70 -21.45 -19.50
CA LEU A 101 -26.81 -22.39 -20.62
C LEU A 101 -25.61 -22.33 -21.57
N LEU A 102 -24.66 -21.41 -21.34
CA LEU A 102 -23.45 -21.27 -22.15
C LEU A 102 -22.38 -22.26 -21.65
N GLY A 103 -22.20 -23.35 -22.40
CA GLY A 103 -21.08 -24.28 -22.27
C GLY A 103 -20.45 -24.54 -23.63
N GLU A 104 -19.23 -25.10 -23.66
CA GLU A 104 -18.74 -25.66 -24.92
C GLU A 104 -19.67 -26.83 -25.32
N PRO A 105 -20.14 -26.89 -26.57
CA PRO A 105 -20.97 -27.99 -27.03
C PRO A 105 -20.20 -29.27 -26.73
N LEU A 106 -20.79 -30.14 -25.88
CA LEU A 106 -20.17 -31.39 -25.50
C LEU A 106 -19.91 -32.18 -26.79
N GLU A 107 -18.65 -32.28 -27.22
CA GLU A 107 -18.28 -33.31 -28.20
C GLU A 107 -18.64 -34.64 -27.55
N PHE A 108 -19.58 -35.34 -28.17
CA PHE A 108 -20.26 -36.53 -27.68
C PHE A 108 -19.29 -37.51 -27.00
N THR A 109 -19.19 -37.42 -25.67
CA THR A 109 -18.74 -38.54 -24.87
C THR A 109 -20.01 -39.21 -24.41
N ASN A 110 -20.27 -40.41 -24.94
CA ASN A 110 -21.40 -41.22 -24.54
C ASN A 110 -21.42 -41.26 -23.01
N VAL A 111 -22.50 -40.77 -22.41
CA VAL A 111 -22.69 -40.87 -20.97
C VAL A 111 -23.15 -42.30 -20.66
N ASP A 112 -22.28 -43.28 -20.95
CA ASP A 112 -22.57 -44.71 -20.85
C ASP A 112 -22.50 -45.23 -19.39
N ASN A 113 -22.09 -44.38 -18.44
CA ASN A 113 -21.86 -44.76 -17.04
C ASN A 113 -22.83 -44.15 -16.02
N LEU A 114 -23.93 -43.51 -16.46
CA LEU A 114 -24.99 -43.09 -15.53
C LEU A 114 -25.86 -44.31 -15.15
N PRO A 115 -26.19 -44.49 -13.85
CA PRO A 115 -27.14 -45.53 -13.46
C PRO A 115 -28.50 -45.26 -14.11
N VAL A 116 -28.94 -46.20 -14.94
CA VAL A 116 -30.21 -46.10 -15.65
C VAL A 116 -31.37 -46.23 -14.65
N PRO A 117 -32.34 -45.31 -14.67
CA PRO A 117 -33.55 -45.41 -13.86
C PRO A 117 -34.28 -46.74 -14.06
N LEU A 118 -34.79 -47.32 -12.98
CA LEU A 118 -35.58 -48.57 -13.01
C LEU A 118 -36.85 -48.45 -13.85
N ASP A 119 -37.38 -47.23 -13.99
CA ASP A 119 -38.56 -46.89 -14.79
C ASP A 119 -38.27 -46.71 -16.29
N TYR A 120 -37.02 -46.87 -16.71
CA TYR A 120 -36.64 -46.76 -18.12
C TYR A 120 -37.35 -47.84 -18.95
N VAL A 121 -38.10 -47.43 -19.97
CA VAL A 121 -38.79 -48.36 -20.87
C VAL A 121 -37.81 -48.85 -21.93
N MET A 122 -37.56 -50.15 -21.93
CA MET A 122 -36.61 -50.82 -22.80
C MET A 122 -37.10 -50.79 -24.25
N ALA A 123 -36.18 -50.51 -25.18
CA ALA A 123 -36.48 -50.40 -26.59
C ALA A 123 -35.49 -51.19 -27.47
N ALA A 124 -35.95 -51.53 -28.69
CA ALA A 124 -35.11 -52.20 -29.68
C ALA A 124 -33.81 -51.42 -29.95
N GLY A 125 -32.67 -52.11 -29.84
CA GLY A 125 -31.32 -51.55 -29.94
C GLY A 125 -30.63 -51.28 -28.60
N ASP A 126 -31.34 -51.35 -27.47
CA ASP A 126 -30.70 -51.26 -26.15
C ASP A 126 -29.93 -52.55 -25.83
N GLU A 127 -28.81 -52.40 -25.13
CA GLU A 127 -28.00 -53.52 -24.65
C GLU A 127 -28.23 -53.73 -23.14
N ILE A 128 -28.33 -54.99 -22.73
CA ILE A 128 -28.28 -55.40 -21.34
C ILE A 128 -27.04 -56.26 -21.11
N LYS A 129 -26.46 -56.14 -19.93
CA LYS A 129 -25.36 -56.98 -19.46
C LYS A 129 -25.87 -57.89 -18.37
N VAL A 130 -25.73 -59.19 -18.58
CA VAL A 130 -26.15 -60.23 -17.65
C VAL A 130 -24.91 -60.98 -17.21
N GLN A 131 -24.59 -60.88 -15.93
CA GLN A 131 -23.50 -61.62 -15.30
C GLN A 131 -24.08 -62.75 -14.47
N VAL A 132 -23.71 -63.98 -14.82
CA VAL A 132 -24.07 -65.19 -14.08
C VAL A 132 -22.81 -65.70 -13.39
N TYR A 133 -22.88 -65.98 -12.09
CA TYR A 133 -21.75 -66.54 -11.33
C TYR A 133 -22.23 -67.54 -10.27
N GLY A 134 -21.32 -68.40 -9.79
CA GLY A 134 -21.63 -69.52 -8.90
C GLY A 134 -21.12 -70.83 -9.48
N LYS A 135 -22.01 -71.79 -9.78
CA LYS A 135 -21.65 -73.07 -10.41
C LYS A 135 -21.15 -72.94 -11.86
N THR A 136 -21.55 -71.90 -12.57
CA THR A 136 -21.03 -71.51 -13.88
C THR A 136 -20.80 -70.01 -13.88
N SER A 137 -19.84 -69.52 -14.68
CA SER A 137 -19.55 -68.10 -14.79
C SER A 137 -19.62 -67.69 -16.26
N GLN A 138 -20.50 -66.73 -16.56
CA GLN A 138 -20.74 -66.24 -17.90
C GLN A 138 -21.15 -64.77 -17.86
N ASP A 139 -20.52 -63.96 -18.71
CA ASP A 139 -20.90 -62.59 -18.97
C ASP A 139 -21.55 -62.52 -20.36
N LEU A 140 -22.80 -62.06 -20.41
CA LEU A 140 -23.57 -61.95 -21.63
C LEU A 140 -23.92 -60.48 -21.90
N SER A 141 -23.54 -59.99 -23.07
CA SER A 141 -24.01 -58.73 -23.63
C SER A 141 -25.12 -59.04 -24.63
N LEU A 142 -26.36 -58.73 -24.28
CA LEU A 142 -27.53 -59.06 -25.07
C LEU A 142 -28.18 -57.78 -25.57
N THR A 143 -28.30 -57.64 -26.89
CA THR A 143 -28.99 -56.51 -27.51
C THR A 143 -30.44 -56.90 -27.80
N ILE A 144 -31.36 -55.98 -27.53
CA ILE A 144 -32.77 -56.13 -27.90
C ILE A 144 -32.88 -55.98 -29.41
N ASP A 145 -33.34 -57.02 -30.10
CA ASP A 145 -33.54 -56.99 -31.55
C ASP A 145 -34.74 -56.11 -31.97
N ARG A 146 -35.01 -56.03 -33.27
CA ARG A 146 -36.09 -55.18 -33.82
C ARG A 146 -37.47 -55.75 -33.49
N GLU A 147 -37.55 -57.06 -33.29
CA GLU A 147 -38.73 -57.81 -32.94
C GLU A 147 -39.04 -57.71 -31.43
N GLY A 148 -38.12 -57.15 -30.63
CA GLY A 148 -38.29 -56.89 -29.21
C GLY A 148 -37.83 -58.02 -28.29
N PHE A 149 -36.98 -58.91 -28.79
CA PHE A 149 -36.43 -60.06 -28.08
C PHE A 149 -34.95 -59.87 -27.74
N ILE A 150 -34.52 -60.50 -26.64
CA ILE A 150 -33.12 -60.79 -26.35
C ILE A 150 -32.87 -62.28 -26.56
N HIS A 151 -31.79 -62.62 -27.27
CA HIS A 151 -31.47 -64.01 -27.60
C HIS A 151 -30.45 -64.57 -26.63
N PHE A 152 -30.88 -65.46 -25.74
CA PHE A 152 -29.95 -66.20 -24.87
C PHE A 152 -29.33 -67.38 -25.64
N PRO A 153 -27.99 -67.54 -25.62
CA PRO A 153 -27.32 -68.65 -26.30
C PRO A 153 -27.87 -70.03 -25.93
N ASP A 154 -28.21 -70.23 -24.66
CA ASP A 154 -28.58 -71.55 -24.12
C ASP A 154 -30.09 -71.75 -23.92
N PHE A 155 -30.90 -70.68 -23.98
CA PHE A 155 -32.33 -70.72 -23.59
C PHE A 155 -33.29 -70.13 -24.63
N GLY A 156 -32.78 -69.59 -25.74
CA GLY A 156 -33.60 -69.03 -26.82
C GLY A 156 -34.08 -67.59 -26.57
N PRO A 157 -35.02 -67.08 -27.38
CA PRO A 157 -35.46 -65.69 -27.33
C PRO A 157 -36.37 -65.39 -26.14
N LEU A 158 -36.16 -64.24 -25.49
CA LEU A 158 -37.00 -63.70 -24.42
C LEU A 158 -37.59 -62.36 -24.84
N ALA A 159 -38.92 -62.23 -24.83
CA ALA A 159 -39.61 -60.98 -25.18
C ALA A 159 -39.45 -59.94 -24.06
N VAL A 160 -38.94 -58.76 -24.41
CA VAL A 160 -38.63 -57.68 -23.44
C VAL A 160 -39.06 -56.28 -23.89
N SER A 161 -39.55 -56.12 -25.13
CA SER A 161 -40.00 -54.82 -25.65
C SER A 161 -41.19 -54.26 -24.86
N GLY A 162 -41.12 -52.97 -24.51
CA GLY A 162 -42.18 -52.25 -23.81
C GLY A 162 -42.22 -52.49 -22.30
N GLN A 163 -41.31 -53.31 -21.76
CA GLN A 163 -41.11 -53.48 -20.33
C GLN A 163 -40.22 -52.38 -19.76
N THR A 164 -40.36 -52.08 -18.47
CA THR A 164 -39.37 -51.26 -17.77
C THR A 164 -38.10 -52.08 -17.50
N PHE A 165 -36.98 -51.40 -17.27
CA PHE A 165 -35.72 -52.05 -16.92
C PHE A 165 -35.87 -52.91 -15.65
N GLU A 166 -36.67 -52.48 -14.68
CA GLU A 166 -37.01 -53.27 -13.48
C GLU A 166 -37.73 -54.59 -13.81
N GLN A 167 -38.72 -54.53 -14.69
CA GLN A 167 -39.49 -55.69 -15.12
C GLN A 167 -38.61 -56.68 -15.88
N LEU A 168 -37.81 -56.18 -16.83
CA LEU A 168 -36.85 -56.98 -17.59
C LEU A 168 -35.84 -57.64 -16.65
N ARG A 169 -35.24 -56.87 -15.74
CA ARG A 169 -34.26 -57.35 -14.77
C ARG A 169 -34.82 -58.51 -13.95
N THR A 170 -36.05 -58.37 -13.45
CA THR A 170 -36.72 -59.41 -12.67
C THR A 170 -36.97 -60.65 -13.52
N GLN A 171 -37.52 -60.48 -14.74
CA GLN A 171 -37.81 -61.58 -15.65
C GLN A 171 -36.55 -62.37 -16.04
N VAL A 172 -35.44 -61.68 -16.34
CA VAL A 172 -34.17 -62.33 -16.71
C VAL A 172 -33.59 -63.12 -15.53
N ILE A 173 -33.63 -62.56 -14.31
CA ILE A 173 -33.16 -63.26 -13.11
C ILE A 173 -33.98 -64.55 -12.88
N ASP A 174 -35.31 -64.45 -12.99
CA ASP A 174 -36.21 -65.58 -12.76
C ASP A 174 -36.02 -66.68 -13.80
N VAL A 175 -35.91 -66.32 -15.09
CA VAL A 175 -35.70 -67.28 -16.18
C VAL A 175 -34.38 -68.03 -16.01
N ILE A 176 -33.29 -67.33 -15.67
CA ILE A 176 -31.97 -67.97 -15.50
C ILE A 176 -31.95 -68.84 -14.24
N LYS A 177 -32.50 -68.39 -13.12
CA LYS A 177 -32.54 -69.17 -11.86
C LYS A 177 -33.43 -70.42 -11.95
N GLN A 178 -34.46 -70.42 -12.80
CA GLN A 178 -35.27 -71.60 -13.08
C GLN A 178 -34.54 -72.63 -13.96
N LYS A 179 -33.64 -72.19 -14.84
CA LYS A 179 -32.94 -73.05 -15.80
C LYS A 179 -31.58 -73.53 -15.31
N ILE A 180 -30.92 -72.79 -14.41
CA ILE A 180 -29.62 -73.13 -13.83
C ILE A 180 -29.70 -73.10 -12.30
N MET A 181 -29.47 -74.25 -11.66
CA MET A 181 -29.53 -74.37 -10.20
C MET A 181 -28.22 -73.96 -9.52
N GLY A 182 -28.30 -73.08 -8.51
CA GLY A 182 -27.14 -72.66 -7.71
C GLY A 182 -26.27 -71.59 -8.37
N VAL A 183 -26.91 -70.67 -9.11
CA VAL A 183 -26.26 -69.47 -9.67
C VAL A 183 -26.91 -68.21 -9.12
N ASP A 184 -26.11 -67.15 -9.05
CA ASP A 184 -26.58 -65.78 -8.87
C ASP A 184 -26.42 -64.99 -10.15
N VAL A 185 -27.35 -64.05 -10.36
CA VAL A 185 -27.52 -63.33 -11.62
C VAL A 185 -27.58 -61.84 -11.31
N VAL A 186 -26.73 -61.07 -11.97
CA VAL A 186 -26.73 -59.61 -11.94
C VAL A 186 -27.07 -59.11 -13.33
N VAL A 187 -28.13 -58.33 -13.43
CA VAL A 187 -28.55 -57.67 -14.68
C VAL A 187 -28.31 -56.18 -14.54
N SER A 188 -27.53 -55.60 -15.45
CA SER A 188 -27.26 -54.17 -15.57
C SER A 188 -27.51 -53.70 -16.99
N MET A 189 -27.67 -52.38 -17.17
CA MET A 189 -27.76 -51.80 -18.51
C MET A 189 -26.38 -51.71 -19.17
N GLY A 190 -26.32 -52.00 -20.47
CA GLY A 190 -25.19 -51.75 -21.36
C GLY A 190 -25.39 -50.44 -22.13
N ALA A 191 -24.92 -50.39 -23.39
CA ALA A 191 -25.13 -49.22 -24.24
C ALA A 191 -26.64 -49.01 -24.54
N MET A 192 -27.11 -47.78 -24.39
CA MET A 192 -28.47 -47.40 -24.81
C MET A 192 -28.48 -47.06 -26.29
N ARG A 193 -29.59 -47.32 -26.97
CA ARG A 193 -29.71 -46.92 -28.38
C ARG A 193 -29.66 -45.40 -28.52
N ALA A 194 -28.96 -44.94 -29.54
CA ALA A 194 -29.05 -43.56 -29.99
C ALA A 194 -30.37 -43.34 -30.75
N MET A 195 -31.09 -42.29 -30.42
CA MET A 195 -32.26 -41.82 -31.14
C MET A 195 -32.03 -40.40 -31.65
N GLN A 196 -32.57 -40.11 -32.82
CA GLN A 196 -32.45 -38.79 -33.42
C GLN A 196 -33.58 -37.88 -32.94
N VAL A 197 -33.21 -36.66 -32.53
CA VAL A 197 -34.11 -35.55 -32.19
C VAL A 197 -33.68 -34.29 -32.95
N PHE A 198 -34.60 -33.36 -33.15
CA PHE A 198 -34.33 -32.10 -33.84
C PHE A 198 -34.36 -30.95 -32.85
N ILE A 199 -33.33 -30.11 -32.85
CA ILE A 199 -33.27 -28.88 -32.05
C ILE A 199 -33.23 -27.71 -33.03
N VAL A 200 -34.24 -26.86 -32.99
CA VAL A 200 -34.48 -25.83 -34.02
C VAL A 200 -34.97 -24.51 -33.40
N GLY A 201 -34.79 -23.42 -34.14
CA GLY A 201 -35.15 -22.07 -33.70
C GLY A 201 -33.95 -21.28 -33.20
N GLU A 202 -34.15 -20.46 -32.16
CA GLU A 202 -33.15 -19.54 -31.61
C GLU A 202 -32.14 -20.22 -30.66
N THR A 203 -31.59 -21.36 -31.08
CA THR A 203 -30.49 -22.06 -30.38
C THR A 203 -29.14 -21.70 -30.98
N THR A 204 -28.06 -21.91 -30.21
CA THR A 204 -26.70 -21.61 -30.66
C THR A 204 -26.33 -22.45 -31.88
N GLN A 205 -26.59 -23.77 -31.84
CA GLN A 205 -26.38 -24.70 -32.94
C GLN A 205 -27.67 -25.48 -33.26
N PRO A 206 -28.53 -24.99 -34.17
CA PRO A 206 -29.71 -25.75 -34.60
C PRO A 206 -29.30 -26.93 -35.50
N GLY A 207 -29.97 -28.08 -35.35
CA GLY A 207 -29.65 -29.28 -36.11
C GLY A 207 -30.32 -30.55 -35.62
N ALA A 208 -29.96 -31.68 -36.25
CA ALA A 208 -30.35 -33.01 -35.81
C ALA A 208 -29.28 -33.56 -34.84
N TYR A 209 -29.73 -34.05 -33.69
CA TYR A 209 -28.87 -34.56 -32.61
C TYR A 209 -29.20 -36.02 -32.34
N ASN A 210 -28.16 -36.83 -32.15
CA ASN A 210 -28.29 -38.21 -31.68
C ASN A 210 -28.13 -38.22 -30.16
N VAL A 211 -29.19 -38.58 -29.46
CA VAL A 211 -29.27 -38.57 -28.00
C VAL A 211 -29.73 -39.94 -27.49
N ASN A 212 -29.48 -40.26 -26.23
CA ASN A 212 -29.97 -41.51 -25.63
C ASN A 212 -31.39 -41.33 -25.03
N GLY A 213 -32.03 -42.44 -24.69
CA GLY A 213 -33.39 -42.44 -24.13
C GLY A 213 -33.58 -41.78 -22.75
N LEU A 214 -32.51 -41.29 -22.12
CA LEU A 214 -32.57 -40.55 -20.84
C LEU A 214 -32.46 -39.03 -21.02
N THR A 215 -32.21 -38.57 -22.24
CA THR A 215 -31.96 -37.15 -22.51
C THR A 215 -33.24 -36.32 -22.33
N SER A 216 -33.19 -35.29 -21.48
CA SER A 216 -34.29 -34.34 -21.26
C SER A 216 -34.19 -33.10 -22.17
N MET A 217 -35.21 -32.23 -22.13
CA MET A 217 -35.20 -30.97 -22.88
C MET A 217 -34.01 -30.08 -22.50
N THR A 218 -33.72 -29.94 -21.20
CA THR A 218 -32.59 -29.11 -20.71
C THR A 218 -31.24 -29.64 -21.18
N GLN A 219 -31.02 -30.95 -21.09
CA GLN A 219 -29.78 -31.60 -21.55
C GLN A 219 -29.59 -31.44 -23.05
N ALA A 220 -30.67 -31.56 -23.83
CA ALA A 220 -30.62 -31.31 -25.27
C ALA A 220 -30.28 -29.85 -25.59
N LEU A 221 -30.83 -28.87 -24.86
CA LEU A 221 -30.47 -27.45 -25.05
C LEU A 221 -29.00 -27.19 -24.75
N LEU A 222 -28.47 -27.75 -23.67
CA LEU A 222 -27.05 -27.66 -23.33
C LEU A 222 -26.17 -28.29 -24.44
N ALA A 223 -26.58 -29.45 -24.96
CA ALA A 223 -25.90 -30.10 -26.07
C ALA A 223 -25.89 -29.25 -27.36
N SER A 224 -26.91 -28.41 -27.56
CA SER A 224 -26.98 -27.46 -28.68
C SER A 224 -26.15 -26.18 -28.50
N GLY A 225 -25.35 -26.09 -27.42
CA GLY A 225 -24.59 -24.90 -27.04
C GLY A 225 -25.46 -23.80 -26.42
N GLY A 226 -26.64 -24.15 -25.92
CA GLY A 226 -27.57 -23.23 -25.27
C GLY A 226 -28.50 -22.46 -26.22
N ILE A 227 -29.15 -21.44 -25.67
CA ILE A 227 -30.12 -20.58 -26.35
C ILE A 227 -29.46 -19.23 -26.67
N LYS A 228 -29.68 -18.71 -27.89
CA LYS A 228 -29.21 -17.37 -28.27
C LYS A 228 -29.93 -16.30 -27.45
N GLU A 229 -29.32 -15.14 -27.22
CA GLU A 229 -29.97 -14.03 -26.51
C GLU A 229 -31.27 -13.52 -27.18
N THR A 230 -31.49 -13.86 -28.45
CA THR A 230 -32.72 -13.58 -29.21
C THR A 230 -33.84 -14.59 -28.96
N GLY A 231 -33.52 -15.78 -28.43
CA GLY A 231 -34.47 -16.86 -28.15
C GLY A 231 -35.17 -16.71 -26.80
N SER A 232 -36.36 -17.29 -26.68
CA SER A 232 -37.14 -17.29 -25.44
C SER A 232 -36.58 -18.31 -24.45
N LEU A 233 -36.30 -17.87 -23.23
CA LEU A 233 -36.03 -18.75 -22.08
C LEU A 233 -37.32 -19.23 -21.42
N ARG A 234 -38.47 -18.61 -21.71
CA ARG A 234 -39.73 -18.83 -20.98
C ARG A 234 -40.77 -19.65 -21.74
N ASN A 235 -40.57 -19.88 -23.04
CA ASN A 235 -41.53 -20.55 -23.93
C ASN A 235 -40.84 -21.56 -24.86
N ILE A 236 -40.03 -22.45 -24.31
CA ILE A 236 -39.36 -23.50 -25.09
C ILE A 236 -40.32 -24.66 -25.31
N GLN A 237 -40.50 -25.12 -26.54
CA GLN A 237 -41.57 -26.07 -26.89
C GLN A 237 -41.02 -27.42 -27.32
N LEU A 238 -41.48 -28.50 -26.69
CA LEU A 238 -41.30 -29.86 -27.18
C LEU A 238 -42.46 -30.22 -28.13
N LYS A 239 -42.15 -30.52 -29.39
CA LYS A 239 -43.14 -30.91 -30.40
C LYS A 239 -42.96 -32.38 -30.79
N ARG A 240 -44.04 -33.16 -30.71
CA ARG A 240 -44.10 -34.57 -31.12
C ARG A 240 -45.21 -34.73 -32.16
N LYS A 241 -44.86 -35.28 -33.33
CA LYS A 241 -45.81 -35.41 -34.47
C LYS A 241 -46.52 -34.09 -34.80
N GLY A 242 -45.81 -32.96 -34.70
CA GLY A 242 -46.31 -31.62 -34.99
C GLY A 242 -47.15 -30.96 -33.88
N LYS A 243 -47.45 -31.63 -32.76
CA LYS A 243 -48.19 -31.05 -31.62
C LYS A 243 -47.25 -30.70 -30.46
N VAL A 244 -47.52 -29.60 -29.76
CA VAL A 244 -46.79 -29.25 -28.53
C VAL A 244 -47.19 -30.22 -27.42
N VAL A 245 -46.22 -30.93 -26.87
CA VAL A 245 -46.38 -31.91 -25.80
C VAL A 245 -46.04 -31.31 -24.44
N ALA A 246 -45.02 -30.45 -24.39
CA ALA A 246 -44.59 -29.77 -23.18
C ALA A 246 -44.02 -28.39 -23.52
N THR A 247 -44.11 -27.46 -22.55
CA THR A 247 -43.49 -26.14 -22.61
C THR A 247 -42.60 -25.96 -21.38
N LEU A 248 -41.34 -25.63 -21.60
CA LEU A 248 -40.34 -25.41 -20.55
C LEU A 248 -40.13 -23.90 -20.35
N ASP A 249 -40.26 -23.45 -19.10
CA ASP A 249 -39.87 -22.11 -18.64
C ASP A 249 -38.60 -22.22 -17.81
N MET A 250 -37.46 -21.79 -18.36
CA MET A 250 -36.17 -21.81 -17.68
C MET A 250 -36.16 -20.90 -16.44
N TYR A 251 -37.02 -19.90 -16.34
CA TYR A 251 -37.09 -19.08 -15.12
C TYR A 251 -37.62 -19.90 -13.93
N ASP A 252 -38.55 -20.82 -14.16
CA ASP A 252 -39.04 -21.69 -13.09
C ASP A 252 -37.93 -22.64 -12.60
N LEU A 253 -37.09 -23.15 -13.52
CA LEU A 253 -35.91 -23.93 -13.17
C LEU A 253 -34.84 -23.09 -12.44
N LEU A 254 -34.45 -21.95 -12.99
CA LEU A 254 -33.34 -21.13 -12.49
C LEU A 254 -33.64 -20.41 -11.17
N LEU A 255 -34.91 -20.02 -10.95
CA LEU A 255 -35.30 -19.24 -9.77
C LEU A 255 -35.99 -20.10 -8.69
N LYS A 256 -36.68 -21.18 -9.09
CA LYS A 256 -37.44 -22.03 -8.15
C LYS A 256 -36.92 -23.46 -8.07
N GLY A 257 -36.01 -23.88 -8.95
CA GLY A 257 -35.53 -25.26 -9.03
C GLY A 257 -36.61 -26.24 -9.54
N ASP A 258 -37.64 -25.75 -10.23
CA ASP A 258 -38.75 -26.57 -10.70
C ASP A 258 -38.37 -27.29 -12.01
N THR A 259 -38.25 -28.61 -11.96
CA THR A 259 -37.93 -29.48 -13.11
C THR A 259 -39.15 -30.19 -13.68
N SER A 260 -40.37 -29.91 -13.20
CA SER A 260 -41.58 -30.67 -13.58
C SER A 260 -41.92 -30.63 -15.07
N SER A 261 -41.52 -29.57 -15.76
CA SER A 261 -41.70 -29.39 -17.21
C SER A 261 -40.50 -29.86 -18.05
N ASP A 262 -39.43 -30.38 -17.44
CA ASP A 262 -38.26 -30.91 -18.16
C ASP A 262 -38.50 -32.37 -18.58
N VAL A 263 -39.22 -32.55 -19.69
CA VAL A 263 -39.67 -33.87 -20.15
C VAL A 263 -38.57 -34.62 -20.91
N ARG A 264 -38.49 -35.94 -20.71
CA ARG A 264 -37.61 -36.83 -21.50
C ARG A 264 -38.00 -36.82 -22.98
N LEU A 265 -37.01 -36.73 -23.85
CA LEU A 265 -37.21 -36.73 -25.30
C LEU A 265 -37.51 -38.15 -25.81
N LEU A 266 -38.21 -38.25 -26.95
CA LEU A 266 -38.41 -39.49 -27.69
C LEU A 266 -37.92 -39.34 -29.13
N ALA A 267 -37.73 -40.47 -29.81
CA ALA A 267 -37.31 -40.51 -31.20
C ALA A 267 -38.24 -39.68 -32.10
N GLY A 268 -37.64 -38.78 -32.89
CA GLY A 268 -38.36 -37.89 -33.81
C GLY A 268 -38.97 -36.63 -33.15
N ASP A 269 -38.72 -36.38 -31.87
CA ASP A 269 -39.12 -35.15 -31.22
C ASP A 269 -38.39 -33.92 -31.80
N THR A 270 -39.09 -32.80 -31.81
CA THR A 270 -38.55 -31.50 -32.21
C THR A 270 -38.62 -30.53 -31.04
N LEU A 271 -37.46 -30.13 -30.52
CA LEU A 271 -37.33 -29.07 -29.54
C LEU A 271 -37.21 -27.73 -30.27
N PHE A 272 -38.26 -26.90 -30.16
CA PHE A 272 -38.36 -25.62 -30.85
C PHE A 272 -38.22 -24.46 -29.85
N VAL A 273 -37.21 -23.61 -30.06
CA VAL A 273 -37.00 -22.39 -29.29
C VAL A 273 -37.47 -21.18 -30.11
N PRO A 274 -38.61 -20.56 -29.79
CA PRO A 274 -39.08 -19.36 -30.47
C PRO A 274 -38.23 -18.13 -30.10
N ALA A 275 -38.34 -17.06 -30.88
CA ALA A 275 -37.81 -15.75 -30.50
C ALA A 275 -38.51 -15.20 -29.25
N LYS A 276 -37.77 -14.48 -28.40
CA LYS A 276 -38.35 -13.82 -27.23
C LYS A 276 -39.30 -12.70 -27.65
N ALA A 277 -40.45 -12.60 -26.99
CA ALA A 277 -41.49 -11.67 -27.38
C ALA A 277 -41.30 -10.27 -26.81
N SER A 278 -40.83 -10.17 -25.57
CA SER A 278 -40.67 -8.88 -24.88
C SER A 278 -39.64 -8.93 -23.77
N ASN A 279 -38.97 -7.80 -23.54
CA ASN A 279 -38.03 -7.61 -22.46
C ASN A 279 -38.24 -6.29 -21.69
N VAL A 280 -37.68 -6.25 -20.48
CA VAL A 280 -37.66 -5.05 -19.63
C VAL A 280 -36.28 -4.90 -19.02
N THR A 281 -35.83 -3.67 -18.85
CA THR A 281 -34.60 -3.36 -18.12
C THR A 281 -34.95 -3.06 -16.67
N LEU A 282 -34.28 -3.72 -15.73
CA LEU A 282 -34.36 -3.40 -14.30
C LEU A 282 -32.96 -3.24 -13.72
N ASP A 283 -32.64 -2.04 -13.27
CA ASP A 283 -31.33 -1.66 -12.75
C ASP A 283 -31.41 -0.86 -11.43
N GLY A 284 -30.22 -0.50 -10.91
CA GLY A 284 -30.08 0.20 -9.64
C GLY A 284 -30.04 -0.73 -8.42
N GLU A 285 -30.68 -0.32 -7.32
CA GLU A 285 -30.63 -0.98 -6.00
C GLU A 285 -31.53 -2.22 -5.89
N VAL A 286 -31.31 -3.18 -6.78
CA VAL A 286 -31.94 -4.51 -6.79
C VAL A 286 -30.91 -5.63 -6.62
N VAL A 287 -31.34 -6.80 -6.14
CA VAL A 287 -30.42 -7.93 -5.89
C VAL A 287 -29.78 -8.42 -7.20
N ARG A 288 -30.55 -8.52 -8.28
CA ARG A 288 -30.08 -8.96 -9.61
C ARG A 288 -30.46 -7.93 -10.69
N PRO A 289 -29.62 -6.92 -10.96
CA PRO A 289 -29.87 -5.99 -12.06
C PRO A 289 -29.59 -6.69 -13.41
N ALA A 290 -30.56 -6.69 -14.33
CA ALA A 290 -30.49 -7.40 -15.61
C ALA A 290 -31.59 -6.98 -16.59
N LEU A 291 -31.51 -7.49 -17.83
CA LEU A 291 -32.63 -7.48 -18.78
C LEU A 291 -33.46 -8.77 -18.58
N TYR A 292 -34.76 -8.64 -18.34
CA TYR A 292 -35.66 -9.75 -18.05
C TYR A 292 -36.65 -9.98 -19.19
N GLU A 293 -36.89 -11.25 -19.55
CA GLU A 293 -37.97 -11.65 -20.45
C GLU A 293 -39.32 -11.66 -19.70
N LEU A 294 -40.33 -10.99 -20.28
CA LEU A 294 -41.64 -10.83 -19.67
C LEU A 294 -42.60 -11.97 -20.05
N LYS A 295 -43.48 -12.33 -19.12
CA LYS A 295 -44.75 -13.01 -19.44
C LYS A 295 -45.83 -11.96 -19.69
N ASN A 296 -46.89 -12.32 -20.42
CA ASN A 296 -48.03 -11.43 -20.63
C ASN A 296 -48.57 -10.89 -19.28
N ASN A 297 -48.78 -9.57 -19.20
CA ASN A 297 -49.27 -8.86 -18.00
C ASN A 297 -48.38 -8.97 -16.75
N THR A 298 -47.06 -8.94 -16.89
CA THR A 298 -46.14 -8.90 -15.73
C THR A 298 -46.26 -7.57 -14.98
N THR A 299 -46.41 -7.62 -13.65
CA THR A 299 -46.38 -6.41 -12.80
C THR A 299 -44.97 -6.07 -12.33
N ILE A 300 -44.72 -4.82 -11.95
CA ILE A 300 -43.42 -4.40 -11.41
C ILE A 300 -43.08 -5.13 -10.10
N GLY A 301 -44.07 -5.47 -9.27
CA GLY A 301 -43.85 -6.30 -8.08
C GLY A 301 -43.41 -7.73 -8.40
N GLN A 302 -43.96 -8.34 -9.46
CA GLN A 302 -43.52 -9.65 -9.93
C GLN A 302 -42.10 -9.58 -10.50
N LEU A 303 -41.81 -8.55 -11.29
CA LEU A 303 -40.47 -8.31 -11.84
C LEU A 303 -39.43 -8.13 -10.72
N LEU A 304 -39.76 -7.36 -9.68
CA LEU A 304 -38.90 -7.18 -8.51
C LEU A 304 -38.66 -8.50 -7.78
N SER A 305 -39.65 -9.38 -7.72
CA SER A 305 -39.52 -10.72 -7.12
C SER A 305 -38.58 -11.62 -7.94
N ILE A 306 -38.69 -11.59 -9.27
CA ILE A 306 -37.79 -12.30 -10.20
C ILE A 306 -36.35 -11.79 -10.02
N ALA A 307 -36.17 -10.48 -9.82
CA ALA A 307 -34.88 -9.86 -9.57
C ALA A 307 -34.32 -10.10 -8.16
N GLY A 308 -35.03 -10.84 -7.30
CA GLY A 308 -34.61 -11.17 -5.93
C GLY A 308 -34.95 -10.11 -4.88
N GLY A 309 -35.75 -9.11 -5.21
CA GLY A 309 -36.14 -8.01 -4.33
C GLY A 309 -35.29 -6.77 -4.50
N ALA A 310 -35.68 -5.71 -3.79
CA ALA A 310 -34.90 -4.50 -3.64
C ALA A 310 -33.86 -4.66 -2.53
N LYS A 311 -32.69 -4.02 -2.68
CA LYS A 311 -31.67 -3.96 -1.62
C LYS A 311 -32.15 -3.09 -0.45
N PRO A 312 -31.58 -3.24 0.76
CA PRO A 312 -31.96 -2.43 1.92
C PRO A 312 -31.85 -0.92 1.71
N GLN A 313 -30.82 -0.45 0.98
CA GLN A 313 -30.65 0.97 0.65
C GLN A 313 -31.45 1.46 -0.57
N ALA A 314 -32.42 0.68 -1.08
CA ALA A 314 -33.21 1.07 -2.24
C ALA A 314 -34.26 2.13 -1.90
N TYR A 315 -34.34 3.19 -2.71
CA TYR A 315 -35.35 4.23 -2.56
C TYR A 315 -36.65 3.87 -3.27
N LEU A 316 -37.48 3.07 -2.60
CA LEU A 316 -38.73 2.55 -3.17
C LEU A 316 -39.82 3.60 -3.35
N SER A 317 -39.74 4.75 -2.69
CA SER A 317 -40.75 5.81 -2.80
C SER A 317 -40.70 6.61 -4.10
N GLN A 318 -39.63 6.45 -4.89
CA GLN A 318 -39.47 7.13 -6.17
C GLN A 318 -38.70 6.26 -7.16
N VAL A 319 -39.38 5.24 -7.69
CA VAL A 319 -38.86 4.40 -8.77
C VAL A 319 -39.21 5.03 -10.10
N SER A 320 -38.22 5.20 -10.96
CA SER A 320 -38.43 5.76 -12.31
C SER A 320 -38.62 4.65 -13.33
N VAL A 321 -39.67 4.78 -14.13
CA VAL A 321 -39.94 3.95 -15.30
C VAL A 321 -39.93 4.85 -16.53
N ARG A 322 -39.02 4.56 -17.46
CA ARG A 322 -38.93 5.22 -18.74
C ARG A 322 -39.51 4.31 -19.81
N ARG A 323 -40.63 4.74 -20.39
CA ARG A 323 -41.38 3.97 -21.39
C ARG A 323 -41.22 4.60 -22.76
N PHE A 324 -40.75 3.81 -23.72
CA PHE A 324 -40.63 4.26 -25.11
C PHE A 324 -41.97 4.06 -25.81
N THR A 325 -42.54 5.14 -26.35
CA THR A 325 -43.81 5.13 -27.09
C THR A 325 -43.61 5.73 -28.48
N SER A 326 -44.59 5.55 -29.37
CA SER A 326 -44.58 6.19 -30.71
C SER A 326 -44.51 7.72 -30.65
N ASN A 327 -44.94 8.32 -29.53
CA ASN A 327 -45.01 9.76 -29.33
C ASN A 327 -43.80 10.30 -28.55
N GLY A 328 -42.78 9.47 -28.32
CA GLY A 328 -41.58 9.80 -27.56
C GLY A 328 -41.44 9.03 -26.25
N ILE A 329 -40.57 9.52 -25.37
CA ILE A 329 -40.25 8.87 -24.09
C ILE A 329 -41.20 9.40 -23.01
N GLN A 330 -41.95 8.51 -22.38
CA GLN A 330 -42.79 8.81 -21.22
C GLN A 330 -42.05 8.46 -19.92
N GLN A 331 -41.87 9.45 -19.04
CA GLN A 331 -41.33 9.25 -17.70
C GLN A 331 -42.49 9.02 -16.71
N ILE A 332 -42.43 7.91 -15.97
CA ILE A 332 -43.41 7.53 -14.96
C ILE A 332 -42.67 7.36 -13.64
N THR A 333 -43.21 7.90 -12.55
CA THR A 333 -42.64 7.79 -11.21
C THR A 333 -43.61 6.98 -10.35
N LEU A 334 -43.10 5.94 -9.68
CA LEU A 334 -43.89 5.01 -8.86
C LEU A 334 -43.37 5.00 -7.41
N ASP A 335 -44.28 4.83 -6.46
CA ASP A 335 -43.99 4.62 -5.04
C ASP A 335 -44.23 3.14 -4.68
N LEU A 336 -43.21 2.31 -4.87
CA LEU A 336 -43.27 0.87 -4.58
C LEU A 336 -43.34 0.56 -3.08
N ALA A 337 -43.28 1.55 -2.19
CA ALA A 337 -43.65 1.35 -0.79
C ALA A 337 -45.16 1.12 -0.64
N LYS A 338 -45.98 1.60 -1.59
CA LYS A 338 -47.43 1.39 -1.64
C LYS A 338 -47.77 0.14 -2.45
N SER A 339 -48.73 -0.66 -1.95
CA SER A 339 -49.17 -1.88 -2.61
C SER A 339 -49.84 -1.64 -3.96
N ALA A 340 -50.48 -0.48 -4.17
CA ALA A 340 -51.14 -0.12 -5.42
C ALA A 340 -50.15 -0.01 -6.59
N ASP A 341 -49.03 0.67 -6.39
CA ASP A 341 -48.05 0.92 -7.46
C ASP A 341 -47.27 -0.35 -7.82
N ARG A 342 -47.20 -1.34 -6.92
CA ARG A 342 -46.64 -2.67 -7.24
C ARG A 342 -47.47 -3.45 -8.26
N LEU A 343 -48.73 -3.07 -8.47
CA LEU A 343 -49.61 -3.66 -9.49
C LEU A 343 -49.43 -3.01 -10.88
N PHE A 344 -48.56 -2.00 -11.00
CA PHE A 344 -48.24 -1.38 -12.29
C PHE A 344 -47.73 -2.43 -13.29
N VAL A 345 -48.37 -2.51 -14.45
CA VAL A 345 -48.01 -3.46 -15.53
C VAL A 345 -46.88 -2.88 -16.36
N VAL A 346 -45.76 -3.62 -16.42
CA VAL A 346 -44.59 -3.26 -17.23
C VAL A 346 -44.82 -3.67 -18.68
N LYS A 347 -44.28 -2.89 -19.61
CA LYS A 347 -44.39 -3.11 -21.06
C LYS A 347 -43.01 -3.42 -21.66
N ASP A 348 -43.04 -3.98 -22.85
CA ASP A 348 -41.85 -4.23 -23.65
C ASP A 348 -41.02 -2.95 -23.83
N GLY A 349 -39.72 -3.04 -23.61
CA GLY A 349 -38.78 -1.93 -23.70
C GLY A 349 -38.82 -0.93 -22.54
N ASP A 350 -39.65 -1.13 -21.50
CA ASP A 350 -39.59 -0.27 -20.31
C ASP A 350 -38.19 -0.34 -19.66
N ASP A 351 -37.68 0.82 -19.25
CA ASP A 351 -36.41 0.97 -18.56
C ASP A 351 -36.67 1.45 -17.12
N ILE A 352 -36.43 0.57 -16.15
CA ILE A 352 -36.83 0.73 -14.76
C ILE A 352 -35.57 0.86 -13.90
N HIS A 353 -35.45 2.01 -13.24
CA HIS A 353 -34.32 2.32 -12.37
C HIS A 353 -34.77 2.54 -10.93
N ILE A 354 -34.14 1.82 -10.00
CA ILE A 354 -34.34 1.98 -8.56
C ILE A 354 -33.11 2.69 -7.95
N GLY A 355 -33.27 3.96 -7.59
CA GLY A 355 -32.20 4.75 -6.98
C GLY A 355 -31.85 4.31 -5.56
N GLN A 356 -30.72 4.79 -5.06
CA GLN A 356 -30.31 4.63 -3.66
C GLN A 356 -31.03 5.65 -2.76
N SER A 357 -31.38 5.26 -1.54
CA SER A 357 -31.90 6.16 -0.51
C SER A 357 -30.84 7.20 -0.11
N SER A 358 -31.26 8.44 0.15
CA SER A 358 -30.36 9.49 0.61
C SER A 358 -29.58 9.05 1.86
N ASN A 359 -28.28 9.29 1.86
CA ASN A 359 -27.40 9.08 3.03
C ASN A 359 -27.61 10.14 4.13
N SER A 360 -28.54 11.09 3.95
CA SER A 360 -28.82 12.11 4.96
C SER A 360 -29.38 11.46 6.23
N LEU A 361 -28.57 11.48 7.28
CA LEU A 361 -29.02 11.06 8.60
C LEU A 361 -30.11 12.00 9.09
N LYS A 362 -31.24 11.41 9.49
CA LYS A 362 -32.30 12.08 10.24
C LYS A 362 -32.21 11.67 11.69
N ASN A 363 -32.58 12.57 12.59
CA ASN A 363 -32.54 12.37 14.04
C ASN A 363 -31.16 11.92 14.54
N ALA A 364 -30.10 12.56 14.08
CA ALA A 364 -28.75 12.22 14.53
C ALA A 364 -27.91 13.46 14.83
N VAL A 365 -26.93 13.28 15.72
CA VAL A 365 -25.78 14.18 15.94
C VAL A 365 -24.50 13.40 15.65
N ALA A 366 -23.48 14.05 15.12
CA ALA A 366 -22.21 13.39 14.79
C ALA A 366 -21.12 13.76 15.79
N VAL A 367 -20.24 12.82 16.12
CA VAL A 367 -19.04 13.05 16.92
C VAL A 367 -17.80 12.65 16.14
N ARG A 368 -16.77 13.50 16.14
CA ARG A 368 -15.55 13.36 15.35
C ARG A 368 -14.29 13.68 16.14
N GLY A 369 -13.18 13.11 15.68
CA GLY A 369 -11.84 13.36 16.20
C GLY A 369 -11.44 12.41 17.33
N GLU A 370 -10.89 12.95 18.41
CA GLU A 370 -10.24 12.17 19.49
C GLU A 370 -11.23 11.55 20.49
N VAL A 371 -12.13 10.73 19.96
CA VAL A 371 -13.09 9.91 20.70
C VAL A 371 -12.88 8.43 20.41
N VAL A 372 -13.34 7.56 21.32
CA VAL A 372 -13.26 6.11 21.13
C VAL A 372 -14.22 5.65 20.03
N ARG A 373 -15.39 6.29 19.92
CA ARG A 373 -16.45 5.93 18.96
C ARG A 373 -16.86 7.16 18.16
N GLN A 374 -16.31 7.30 16.95
CA GLN A 374 -16.71 8.33 15.99
C GLN A 374 -17.98 7.92 15.24
N GLY A 375 -18.73 8.90 14.74
CA GLY A 375 -19.90 8.68 13.88
C GLY A 375 -21.18 9.29 14.42
N ALA A 376 -22.31 8.81 13.90
CA ALA A 376 -23.64 9.30 14.18
C ALA A 376 -24.25 8.66 15.43
N PHE A 377 -24.79 9.50 16.31
CA PHE A 377 -25.52 9.14 17.52
C PHE A 377 -26.98 9.56 17.38
N ASN A 378 -27.88 8.75 17.91
CA ASN A 378 -29.31 9.07 17.90
C ASN A 378 -29.59 10.38 18.66
N PHE A 379 -30.33 11.29 18.04
CA PHE A 379 -30.72 12.57 18.60
C PHE A 379 -32.14 12.52 19.16
N THR A 380 -32.33 13.03 20.38
CA THR A 380 -33.66 13.27 20.96
C THR A 380 -33.77 14.72 21.42
N LYS A 381 -34.96 15.32 21.29
CA LYS A 381 -35.19 16.71 21.71
C LYS A 381 -34.89 16.88 23.21
N GLY A 382 -34.04 17.86 23.54
CA GLY A 382 -33.61 18.11 24.93
C GLY A 382 -32.21 17.59 25.27
N MET A 383 -31.61 16.80 24.38
CA MET A 383 -30.27 16.22 24.54
C MET A 383 -29.18 17.29 24.63
N ARG A 384 -28.13 17.02 25.40
CA ARG A 384 -26.95 17.87 25.61
C ARG A 384 -25.66 17.12 25.31
N ILE A 385 -24.53 17.84 25.30
CA ILE A 385 -23.19 17.28 25.02
C ILE A 385 -22.88 16.05 25.89
N ARG A 386 -23.15 16.14 27.21
CA ARG A 386 -22.89 15.03 28.15
C ARG A 386 -23.70 13.75 27.87
N ASP A 387 -24.83 13.88 27.16
CA ASP A 387 -25.68 12.73 26.84
C ASP A 387 -25.11 11.93 25.65
N VAL A 388 -24.21 12.55 24.88
CA VAL A 388 -23.48 11.92 23.77
C VAL A 388 -22.10 11.46 24.22
N ILE A 389 -21.38 12.29 25.00
CA ILE A 389 -20.08 11.97 25.57
C ILE A 389 -20.22 12.06 27.09
N GLY A 390 -20.45 10.92 27.74
CA GLY A 390 -20.82 10.87 29.16
C GLY A 390 -19.63 10.64 30.10
N SER A 391 -18.56 10.03 29.59
CA SER A 391 -17.43 9.57 30.40
C SER A 391 -16.10 9.84 29.70
N ILE A 392 -15.18 10.44 30.44
CA ILE A 392 -13.82 10.72 29.95
C ILE A 392 -13.06 9.41 29.71
N ASP A 393 -13.25 8.40 30.57
CA ASP A 393 -12.45 7.18 30.53
C ASP A 393 -12.91 6.19 29.45
N THR A 394 -14.20 6.24 29.07
CA THR A 394 -14.78 5.25 28.14
C THR A 394 -15.11 5.81 26.77
N ASP A 395 -15.38 7.11 26.67
CA ASP A 395 -15.86 7.71 25.42
C ASP A 395 -14.76 8.54 24.72
N LEU A 396 -13.73 8.97 25.46
CA LEU A 396 -12.61 9.75 24.93
C LEU A 396 -11.32 8.94 24.88
N LYS A 397 -10.48 9.22 23.89
CA LYS A 397 -9.10 8.71 23.90
C LYS A 397 -8.30 9.46 24.98
N GLN A 398 -7.25 8.84 25.51
CA GLN A 398 -6.36 9.50 26.50
C GLN A 398 -5.66 10.74 25.93
N SER A 399 -5.53 10.81 24.60
CA SER A 399 -5.01 11.93 23.84
C SER A 399 -6.01 13.08 23.67
N ALA A 400 -7.27 12.96 24.11
CA ALA A 400 -8.27 14.01 23.91
C ALA A 400 -7.94 15.31 24.68
N ASP A 401 -8.16 16.46 24.04
CA ASP A 401 -8.10 17.79 24.65
C ASP A 401 -9.38 18.10 25.41
N LEU A 402 -9.31 17.90 26.73
CA LEU A 402 -10.44 18.14 27.61
C LEU A 402 -10.75 19.64 27.80
N LYS A 403 -9.85 20.55 27.39
CA LYS A 403 -10.06 22.00 27.56
C LYS A 403 -10.71 22.66 26.34
N TYR A 404 -10.72 21.97 25.20
CA TYR A 404 -11.17 22.54 23.94
C TYR A 404 -11.93 21.52 23.07
N ALA A 405 -13.17 21.85 22.75
CA ALA A 405 -13.98 21.16 21.75
C ALA A 405 -14.88 22.15 21.02
N LEU A 406 -15.36 21.75 19.84
CA LEU A 406 -16.26 22.56 19.03
C LEU A 406 -17.58 21.84 18.78
N LEU A 407 -18.66 22.60 18.82
CA LEU A 407 -19.98 22.24 18.32
C LEU A 407 -20.24 23.06 17.05
N VAL A 408 -20.45 22.38 15.93
CA VAL A 408 -20.80 22.98 14.64
C VAL A 408 -22.29 22.75 14.39
N ARG A 409 -23.03 23.82 14.14
CA ARG A 409 -24.48 23.80 13.96
C ARG A 409 -24.87 24.50 12.68
N GLU A 410 -25.80 23.91 11.93
CA GLU A 410 -26.41 24.54 10.75
C GLU A 410 -27.42 25.62 11.17
N LYS A 411 -27.36 26.78 10.53
CA LYS A 411 -28.11 28.00 10.88
C LYS A 411 -29.33 28.22 9.99
N ASN A 412 -29.26 27.84 8.72
CA ASN A 412 -30.30 28.10 7.72
C ASN A 412 -30.38 26.98 6.66
N ASP A 413 -31.38 27.07 5.77
CA ASP A 413 -31.59 26.10 4.70
C ASP A 413 -30.44 26.06 3.67
N ASN A 414 -29.65 27.14 3.58
CA ASN A 414 -28.40 27.18 2.80
C ASN A 414 -27.28 26.36 3.44
N ARG A 415 -27.52 25.76 4.61
CA ARG A 415 -26.55 25.02 5.41
C ARG A 415 -25.35 25.87 5.82
N ASP A 416 -25.54 27.17 6.04
CA ASP A 416 -24.51 27.97 6.71
C ASP A 416 -24.32 27.47 8.14
N ILE A 417 -23.09 27.48 8.65
CA ILE A 417 -22.77 26.99 9.99
C ILE A 417 -22.37 28.10 10.95
N ASP A 418 -22.73 27.90 12.21
CA ASP A 418 -22.17 28.59 13.38
C ASP A 418 -21.32 27.61 14.20
N VAL A 419 -20.24 28.13 14.80
CA VAL A 419 -19.30 27.35 15.61
C VAL A 419 -19.32 27.82 17.05
N TYR A 420 -19.52 26.87 17.97
CA TYR A 420 -19.55 27.09 19.41
C TYR A 420 -18.36 26.38 20.05
N GLN A 421 -17.48 27.14 20.68
CA GLN A 421 -16.39 26.60 21.48
C GLN A 421 -16.87 26.35 22.92
N PHE A 422 -16.54 25.18 23.47
CA PHE A 422 -16.82 24.83 24.86
C PHE A 422 -15.66 24.06 25.50
N ASN A 423 -15.62 24.06 26.83
CA ASN A 423 -14.68 23.25 27.60
C ASN A 423 -15.28 21.84 27.83
N LEU A 424 -14.67 20.83 27.21
CA LEU A 424 -15.18 19.45 27.22
C LEU A 424 -15.24 18.85 28.64
N LEU A 425 -14.20 19.08 29.45
CA LEU A 425 -14.15 18.61 30.84
C LEU A 425 -15.35 19.13 31.65
N ASN A 426 -15.63 20.43 31.57
CA ASN A 426 -16.75 21.04 32.25
C ASN A 426 -18.09 20.53 31.71
N ALA A 427 -18.22 20.34 30.39
CA ALA A 427 -19.45 19.83 29.78
C ALA A 427 -19.83 18.45 30.33
N ILE A 428 -18.84 17.57 30.51
CA ILE A 428 -19.02 16.20 30.99
C ILE A 428 -19.20 16.17 32.52
N THR A 429 -18.28 16.78 33.27
CA THR A 429 -18.21 16.66 34.73
C THR A 429 -19.19 17.55 35.48
N LYS A 430 -19.63 18.66 34.89
CA LYS A 430 -20.53 19.64 35.53
C LYS A 430 -21.83 19.77 34.75
N PRO A 431 -22.89 19.01 35.10
CA PRO A 431 -24.13 18.94 34.32
C PRO A 431 -24.80 20.30 34.03
N HIS A 432 -24.68 21.26 34.95
CA HIS A 432 -25.26 22.60 34.83
C HIS A 432 -24.28 23.66 34.30
N SER A 433 -23.11 23.26 33.81
CA SER A 433 -22.16 24.20 33.19
C SER A 433 -22.74 24.82 31.93
N LYS A 434 -22.37 26.08 31.66
CA LYS A 434 -22.58 26.74 30.36
C LYS A 434 -21.93 26.00 29.20
N ASP A 435 -20.93 25.17 29.47
CA ASP A 435 -20.23 24.35 28.48
C ASP A 435 -21.03 23.09 28.07
N ASN A 436 -22.03 22.67 28.86
CA ASN A 436 -22.90 21.53 28.53
C ASN A 436 -24.06 21.97 27.61
N LEU A 437 -23.72 22.32 26.37
CA LEU A 437 -24.65 22.92 25.39
C LEU A 437 -25.79 21.96 25.03
N LEU A 438 -26.96 22.54 24.74
CA LEU A 438 -28.10 21.82 24.17
C LEU A 438 -27.82 21.49 22.71
N LEU A 439 -28.05 20.25 22.31
CA LEU A 439 -27.88 19.76 20.94
C LEU A 439 -29.15 19.95 20.10
N ALA A 440 -28.95 20.05 18.80
CA ALA A 440 -29.96 20.05 17.76
C ALA A 440 -29.68 18.94 16.75
N GLU A 441 -30.68 18.57 15.94
CA GLU A 441 -30.48 17.60 14.87
C GLU A 441 -29.39 18.09 13.90
N ARG A 442 -28.52 17.18 13.46
CA ARG A 442 -27.36 17.41 12.58
C ARG A 442 -26.21 18.23 13.19
N ASP A 443 -26.26 18.51 14.49
CA ASP A 443 -25.10 19.05 15.19
C ASP A 443 -23.89 18.12 15.07
N GLN A 444 -22.71 18.71 14.93
CA GLN A 444 -21.44 17.99 14.84
C GLN A 444 -20.51 18.42 15.96
N LEU A 445 -20.06 17.45 16.76
CA LEU A 445 -19.09 17.64 17.83
C LEU A 445 -17.68 17.27 17.33
N PHE A 446 -16.73 18.18 17.45
CA PHE A 446 -15.32 17.97 17.11
C PHE A 446 -14.50 17.96 18.40
N ILE A 447 -13.84 16.84 18.65
CA ILE A 447 -12.95 16.61 19.79
C ILE A 447 -11.51 16.54 19.27
N PHE A 448 -10.60 17.29 19.86
CA PHE A 448 -9.23 17.45 19.33
C PHE A 448 -8.20 16.71 20.17
N ASP A 449 -7.02 16.49 19.61
CA ASP A 449 -5.84 15.94 20.32
C ASP A 449 -5.20 16.98 21.24
N ASN A 450 -4.68 16.54 22.40
CA ASN A 450 -4.05 17.37 23.42
C ASN A 450 -2.54 17.54 23.25
N GLY A 451 -1.93 16.85 22.28
CA GLY A 451 -0.52 16.92 21.91
C GLY A 451 0.40 16.02 22.73
N ILE A 452 -0.11 15.26 23.70
CA ILE A 452 0.68 14.41 24.59
C ILE A 452 1.05 13.10 23.90
N GLU A 453 2.34 12.74 23.95
CA GLU A 453 2.83 11.46 23.44
C GLU A 453 2.54 10.32 24.42
N LEU A 454 1.52 9.52 24.13
CA LEU A 454 1.17 8.35 24.94
C LEU A 454 2.08 7.14 24.67
N GLY A 455 2.77 7.12 23.53
CA GLY A 455 3.65 6.01 23.13
C GLY A 455 4.81 5.74 24.09
N TYR A 456 5.25 6.77 24.82
CA TYR A 456 6.32 6.64 25.82
C TYR A 456 5.90 5.79 27.04
N TRP A 457 4.63 5.86 27.46
CA TRP A 457 4.14 5.23 28.68
C TRP A 457 3.56 3.83 28.48
N PHE A 458 3.08 3.51 27.27
CA PHE A 458 2.32 2.27 27.00
C PHE A 458 2.91 1.35 25.93
N GLY A 459 4.10 1.64 25.40
CA GLY A 459 4.93 0.65 24.72
C GLY A 459 5.28 0.96 23.27
N ALA A 460 6.50 1.46 23.07
CA ALA A 460 7.26 1.34 21.82
C ALA A 460 8.63 0.66 22.04
N TYR A 461 8.79 -0.10 23.13
CA TYR A 461 9.91 -1.03 23.33
C TYR A 461 9.54 -2.50 23.06
N ALA A 462 8.27 -2.78 22.76
CA ALA A 462 7.86 -4.08 22.26
C ALA A 462 7.92 -4.07 20.72
N ASN A 463 8.88 -4.83 20.17
CA ASN A 463 9.01 -5.23 18.76
C ASN A 463 9.68 -4.28 17.77
N LYS A 464 10.99 -4.05 17.94
CA LYS A 464 11.89 -3.62 16.84
C LYS A 464 12.42 -4.78 15.97
N LYS A 465 11.68 -5.90 15.90
CA LYS A 465 12.01 -7.09 15.10
C LYS A 465 10.82 -7.73 14.39
N ALA A 466 9.72 -7.01 14.19
CA ALA A 466 8.60 -7.47 13.40
C ALA A 466 8.46 -6.63 12.11
N SER A 467 8.90 -7.24 11.00
CA SER A 467 8.38 -7.06 9.64
C SER A 467 8.32 -5.65 9.05
N ALA A 468 9.34 -5.32 8.25
CA ALA A 468 9.15 -4.51 7.05
C ALA A 468 8.27 -5.29 6.06
N LYS A 469 6.95 -5.19 6.21
CA LYS A 469 6.01 -5.35 5.11
C LYS A 469 5.41 -3.97 4.87
N ALA A 470 5.47 -3.51 3.62
CA ALA A 470 4.79 -2.32 3.18
C ALA A 470 3.29 -2.50 3.47
N GLU A 471 2.82 -1.92 4.57
CA GLU A 471 1.39 -1.76 4.83
C GLU A 471 0.89 -0.64 3.90
N SER A 472 -0.11 -0.98 3.10
CA SER A 472 -0.97 -0.02 2.42
C SER A 472 -1.42 1.04 3.43
N VAL A 473 -1.07 2.29 3.19
CA VAL A 473 -1.58 3.41 3.99
C VAL A 473 -3.06 3.52 3.65
N VAL A 474 -3.91 2.88 4.46
CA VAL A 474 -5.35 3.07 4.39
C VAL A 474 -5.62 4.51 4.82
N LYS A 475 -5.98 5.38 3.87
CA LYS A 475 -6.45 6.72 4.21
C LYS A 475 -7.86 6.57 4.77
N GLU A 476 -7.99 6.88 6.05
CA GLU A 476 -9.28 7.02 6.72
C GLU A 476 -9.96 8.29 6.22
N TYR A 477 -11.01 8.15 5.41
CA TYR A 477 -11.86 9.26 5.01
C TYR A 477 -13.05 9.34 5.96
N VAL A 478 -13.16 10.40 6.73
CA VAL A 478 -14.37 10.63 7.54
C VAL A 478 -15.44 11.22 6.64
N ASP A 479 -16.54 10.50 6.45
CA ASP A 479 -17.70 10.97 5.69
C ASP A 479 -18.24 12.28 6.28
N ALA A 480 -18.31 13.32 5.45
CA ALA A 480 -18.60 14.68 5.88
C ALA A 480 -20.03 14.87 6.40
N GLU A 481 -20.97 13.97 6.10
CA GLU A 481 -22.35 14.03 6.57
C GLU A 481 -22.59 13.12 7.78
N THR A 482 -21.96 11.94 7.82
CA THR A 482 -22.23 10.89 8.81
C THR A 482 -21.17 10.79 9.91
N GLY A 483 -19.97 11.33 9.69
CA GLY A 483 -18.84 11.16 10.61
C GLY A 483 -18.31 9.72 10.67
N ALA A 484 -18.76 8.84 9.77
CA ALA A 484 -18.27 7.48 9.68
C ALA A 484 -16.88 7.46 9.05
N VAL A 485 -15.98 6.66 9.61
CA VAL A 485 -14.66 6.40 9.00
C VAL A 485 -14.86 5.43 7.84
N ILE A 486 -14.66 5.91 6.63
CA ILE A 486 -14.60 5.12 5.40
C ILE A 486 -13.14 4.79 5.14
N LEU A 487 -12.81 3.50 5.14
CA LEU A 487 -11.49 3.02 4.74
C LEU A 487 -11.45 2.97 3.22
N ALA A 488 -10.70 3.89 2.58
CA ALA A 488 -10.38 3.76 1.18
C ALA A 488 -8.98 3.16 1.03
N GLU A 489 -8.89 2.03 0.33
CA GLU A 489 -7.60 1.47 -0.10
C GLU A 489 -7.04 2.35 -1.22
N ASP A 490 -6.14 3.26 -0.87
CA ASP A 490 -5.38 4.04 -1.84
C ASP A 490 -4.08 3.27 -2.16
N THR A 491 -3.89 2.88 -3.42
CA THR A 491 -2.78 2.00 -3.85
C THR A 491 -1.49 2.75 -4.18
N ASP A 492 -1.37 4.03 -3.83
CA ASP A 492 -0.16 4.80 -4.13
C ASP A 492 0.99 4.44 -3.17
N LYS A 493 1.99 3.77 -3.75
CA LYS A 493 3.22 3.37 -3.07
C LYS A 493 4.08 4.59 -2.76
N LEU A 494 4.19 4.94 -1.48
CA LEU A 494 5.25 5.82 -0.97
C LEU A 494 6.51 4.97 -0.71
N GLU A 495 7.61 5.28 -1.40
CA GLU A 495 8.93 4.74 -1.07
C GLU A 495 9.42 5.40 0.22
N VAL A 496 9.56 4.60 1.29
CA VAL A 496 10.15 5.06 2.56
C VAL A 496 11.64 4.73 2.55
N SER A 497 12.48 5.76 2.42
CA SER A 497 13.91 5.69 2.71
C SER A 497 14.12 5.40 4.19
N ASN A 498 14.94 4.39 4.49
CA ASN A 498 15.35 4.07 5.86
C ASN A 498 16.25 5.19 6.41
N ASP A 499 15.69 6.13 7.17
CA ASP A 499 16.48 7.03 7.99
C ASP A 499 15.96 7.14 9.42
N LYS A 500 16.89 7.21 10.36
CA LYS A 500 16.74 7.36 11.82
C LYS A 500 16.08 8.69 12.24
N GLN A 501 15.27 9.32 11.39
CA GLN A 501 14.70 10.65 11.57
C GLN A 501 13.30 10.67 12.21
N ILE A 502 12.74 9.52 12.56
CA ILE A 502 11.36 9.39 13.08
C ILE A 502 11.18 10.05 14.46
N LEU A 503 12.25 10.28 15.23
CA LEU A 503 12.16 10.90 16.56
C LEU A 503 11.93 12.43 16.53
N SER A 504 12.18 13.11 15.40
CA SER A 504 11.89 14.55 15.27
C SER A 504 10.52 14.86 14.65
N GLN A 505 9.80 13.85 14.15
CA GLN A 505 8.55 14.03 13.40
C GLN A 505 7.28 14.01 14.27
N GLY A 506 7.37 13.60 15.55
CA GLY A 506 6.21 13.56 16.45
C GLY A 506 5.55 14.93 16.69
N GLY A 507 6.30 16.02 16.57
CA GLY A 507 5.76 17.39 16.66
C GLY A 507 5.09 17.88 15.37
N GLU A 508 5.55 17.44 14.20
CA GLU A 508 4.96 17.80 12.90
C GLU A 508 3.69 17.01 12.63
N ILE A 509 3.69 15.69 12.89
CA ILE A 509 2.54 14.79 12.70
C ILE A 509 1.33 15.19 13.58
N ARG A 510 1.52 15.85 14.73
CA ARG A 510 0.42 16.24 15.63
C ARG A 510 -0.14 17.62 15.33
N LYS A 511 0.68 18.49 14.74
CA LYS A 511 0.18 19.74 14.17
C LYS A 511 -0.82 19.43 13.05
N THR A 512 -0.58 18.37 12.26
CA THR A 512 -1.49 17.98 11.18
C THR A 512 -2.82 17.43 11.69
N SER A 513 -2.91 16.67 12.79
CA SER A 513 -4.20 16.10 13.23
C SER A 513 -5.28 17.14 13.59
N ARG A 514 -4.91 18.19 14.33
CA ARG A 514 -5.84 19.28 14.67
C ARG A 514 -6.16 20.14 13.46
N GLU A 515 -5.17 20.43 12.62
CA GLU A 515 -5.35 21.19 11.38
C GLU A 515 -6.25 20.46 10.38
N GLU A 516 -6.06 19.14 10.21
CA GLU A 516 -6.87 18.25 9.38
C GLU A 516 -8.34 18.26 9.84
N LEU A 517 -8.60 18.08 11.14
CA LEU A 517 -9.97 18.13 11.69
C LEU A 517 -10.64 19.49 11.50
N LEU A 518 -9.87 20.59 11.53
CA LEU A 518 -10.39 21.93 11.33
C LEU A 518 -10.52 22.31 9.85
N SER A 519 -9.78 21.68 8.94
CA SER A 519 -9.73 22.05 7.52
C SER A 519 -11.11 22.15 6.84
N PRO A 520 -12.04 21.16 6.92
CA PRO A 520 -13.34 21.29 6.27
C PRO A 520 -14.19 22.40 6.90
N LEU A 521 -14.01 22.65 8.19
CA LEU A 521 -14.71 23.70 8.92
C LEU A 521 -14.25 25.09 8.48
N ILE A 522 -12.93 25.27 8.33
CA ILE A 522 -12.31 26.50 7.85
C ILE A 522 -12.75 26.78 6.41
N GLU A 523 -12.75 25.78 5.53
CA GLU A 523 -13.19 25.94 4.15
C GLU A 523 -14.66 26.35 4.05
N ARG A 524 -15.55 25.73 4.84
CA ARG A 524 -16.97 26.09 4.88
C ARG A 524 -17.18 27.52 5.39
N LEU A 525 -16.46 27.94 6.43
CA LEU A 525 -16.51 29.32 6.93
C LEU A 525 -15.95 30.34 5.93
N LYS A 526 -14.95 29.98 5.11
CA LYS A 526 -14.47 30.80 4.00
C LYS A 526 -15.51 30.91 2.89
N ALA A 527 -16.13 29.79 2.50
CA ALA A 527 -17.16 29.75 1.46
C ALA A 527 -18.41 30.55 1.85
N GLN A 528 -18.74 30.61 3.14
CA GLN A 528 -19.83 31.44 3.68
C GLN A 528 -19.52 32.93 3.75
N SER A 529 -18.26 33.33 3.57
CA SER A 529 -17.89 34.73 3.69
C SER A 529 -18.36 35.54 2.48
N THR A 530 -18.75 36.78 2.75
CA THR A 530 -19.09 37.76 1.72
C THR A 530 -18.23 39.00 1.91
N PHE A 531 -18.31 39.95 0.97
CA PHE A 531 -17.61 41.23 1.11
C PHE A 531 -18.01 41.97 2.40
N GLU A 532 -19.28 41.91 2.80
CA GLU A 532 -19.79 42.56 4.01
C GLU A 532 -19.57 41.74 5.29
N HIS A 533 -19.47 40.42 5.16
CA HIS A 533 -19.34 39.50 6.29
C HIS A 533 -18.08 38.64 6.12
N PRO A 534 -16.93 39.07 6.67
CA PRO A 534 -15.69 38.31 6.53
C PRO A 534 -15.81 36.94 7.21
N ALA A 535 -15.01 35.98 6.71
CA ALA A 535 -14.94 34.64 7.29
C ALA A 535 -14.63 34.75 8.79
N ARG A 536 -15.46 34.11 9.62
CA ARG A 536 -15.34 34.11 11.09
C ARG A 536 -14.18 33.20 11.52
N LEU A 537 -12.98 33.60 11.16
CA LEU A 537 -11.72 32.91 11.40
C LEU A 537 -10.77 33.85 12.13
N ILE A 538 -9.83 33.28 12.87
CA ILE A 538 -8.78 33.99 13.56
C ILE A 538 -7.49 33.18 13.47
N GLU A 539 -6.36 33.86 13.29
CA GLU A 539 -5.05 33.21 13.24
C GLU A 539 -4.27 33.48 14.53
N ILE A 540 -3.61 32.45 15.05
CA ILE A 540 -2.73 32.57 16.21
C ILE A 540 -1.40 31.86 15.93
N SER A 541 -0.29 32.56 16.17
CA SER A 541 1.05 32.11 15.87
C SER A 541 2.05 32.39 17.00
N GLY A 542 3.24 31.82 16.91
CA GLY A 542 4.32 32.01 17.87
C GLY A 542 4.32 30.99 19.01
N ALA A 543 4.52 31.42 20.26
CA ALA A 543 4.72 30.55 21.42
C ALA A 543 3.42 29.93 21.99
N VAL A 544 2.61 29.33 21.12
CA VAL A 544 1.43 28.51 21.46
C VAL A 544 1.66 27.06 21.07
N LYS A 545 0.90 26.12 21.67
CA LYS A 545 1.09 24.68 21.40
C LYS A 545 0.78 24.34 19.94
N PHE A 546 -0.39 24.75 19.46
CA PHE A 546 -0.88 24.50 18.12
C PHE A 546 -1.10 25.83 17.38
N PRO A 547 -0.06 26.42 16.77
CA PRO A 547 -0.23 27.63 15.96
C PRO A 547 -1.01 27.28 14.68
N GLY A 548 -1.96 28.13 14.28
CA GLY A 548 -2.82 27.88 13.12
C GLY A 548 -4.01 28.82 13.02
N ILE A 549 -4.92 28.51 12.09
CA ILE A 549 -6.18 29.22 11.86
C ILE A 549 -7.31 28.48 12.57
N TYR A 550 -8.13 29.21 13.32
CA TYR A 550 -9.22 28.65 14.10
C TYR A 550 -10.55 29.34 13.77
N PRO A 551 -11.69 28.63 13.86
CA PRO A 551 -13.00 29.25 13.88
C PRO A 551 -13.10 30.25 15.03
N LEU A 552 -13.63 31.43 14.77
CA LEU A 552 -13.90 32.44 15.79
C LEU A 552 -15.29 32.18 16.41
N PRO A 553 -15.36 31.62 17.63
CA PRO A 553 -16.64 31.26 18.24
C PRO A 553 -17.44 32.49 18.68
N LYS A 554 -18.73 32.29 18.93
CA LYS A 554 -19.62 33.33 19.50
C LYS A 554 -19.16 33.69 20.93
N GLY A 555 -18.88 34.98 21.17
CA GLY A 555 -18.43 35.51 22.47
C GLY A 555 -16.92 35.79 22.53
N GLU A 556 -16.47 36.67 21.64
CA GLU A 556 -15.12 37.14 21.32
C GLU A 556 -14.21 37.38 22.54
N SER A 557 -13.20 36.53 22.76
CA SER A 557 -12.15 36.74 23.78
C SER A 557 -10.86 36.04 23.36
N ILE A 558 -9.71 36.68 23.63
CA ILE A 558 -8.39 36.15 23.32
C ILE A 558 -8.13 34.86 24.11
N SER A 559 -8.60 34.78 25.36
CA SER A 559 -8.49 33.57 26.20
C SER A 559 -9.03 32.31 25.51
N LYS A 560 -10.14 32.43 24.77
CA LYS A 560 -10.74 31.32 23.99
C LYS A 560 -9.85 30.92 22.81
N VAL A 561 -9.25 31.89 22.13
CA VAL A 561 -8.32 31.64 21.00
C VAL A 561 -7.06 30.96 21.50
N ILE A 562 -6.52 31.38 22.65
CA ILE A 562 -5.39 30.74 23.30
C ILE A 562 -5.75 29.29 23.69
N ALA A 563 -6.94 29.06 24.22
CA ALA A 563 -7.42 27.70 24.52
C ALA A 563 -7.56 26.85 23.24
N ALA A 564 -8.06 27.42 22.14
CA ALA A 564 -8.12 26.74 20.84
C ALA A 564 -6.73 26.35 20.31
N ALA A 565 -5.71 27.17 20.58
CA ALA A 565 -4.31 26.87 20.29
C ALA A 565 -3.64 25.90 21.29
N GLY A 566 -4.40 25.28 22.20
CA GLY A 566 -3.89 24.35 23.23
C GLY A 566 -3.16 25.02 24.39
N GLY A 567 -3.23 26.34 24.49
CA GLY A 567 -2.55 27.14 25.50
C GLY A 567 -1.17 27.65 25.06
N LEU A 568 -0.52 28.38 25.98
CA LEU A 568 0.81 28.95 25.79
C LEU A 568 1.90 27.88 25.99
N LYS A 569 2.99 27.99 25.24
CA LYS A 569 4.23 27.25 25.50
C LYS A 569 4.97 27.87 26.68
N GLU A 570 5.83 27.10 27.35
CA GLU A 570 6.64 27.58 28.49
C GLU A 570 7.46 28.83 28.14
N GLN A 571 7.98 28.87 26.92
CA GLN A 571 8.78 29.98 26.40
C GLN A 571 7.98 31.22 25.97
N ALA A 572 6.67 31.27 26.24
CA ALA A 572 5.83 32.40 25.86
C ALA A 572 6.12 33.63 26.71
N TYR A 573 6.27 34.78 26.05
CA TYR A 573 6.50 36.05 26.73
C TYR A 573 5.17 36.66 27.19
N LEU A 574 4.85 36.51 28.49
CA LEU A 574 3.55 36.88 29.04
C LEU A 574 3.29 38.41 29.07
N LYS A 575 4.35 39.23 29.12
CA LYS A 575 4.21 40.69 29.28
C LYS A 575 3.80 41.43 28.01
N SER A 576 3.97 40.82 26.83
CA SER A 576 3.62 41.48 25.57
C SER A 576 3.33 40.47 24.47
N SER A 577 2.17 40.62 23.85
CA SER A 577 1.80 40.03 22.57
C SER A 577 1.24 41.10 21.64
N THR A 578 1.13 40.75 20.37
CA THR A 578 0.67 41.69 19.32
C THR A 578 -0.51 41.08 18.59
N LEU A 579 -1.59 41.84 18.49
CA LEU A 579 -2.73 41.56 17.64
C LEU A 579 -2.64 42.47 16.42
N THR A 580 -2.61 41.87 15.24
CA THR A 580 -2.59 42.56 13.95
C THR A 580 -3.98 42.48 13.35
N ARG A 581 -4.57 43.64 13.03
CA ARG A 581 -5.90 43.75 12.45
C ARG A 581 -5.84 44.48 11.11
N ARG A 582 -6.53 43.93 10.12
CA ARG A 582 -6.70 44.57 8.82
C ARG A 582 -8.01 45.37 8.82
N ASN A 583 -7.92 46.67 8.63
CA ASN A 583 -9.06 47.56 8.48
C ASN A 583 -9.15 48.07 7.05
N THR A 584 -10.33 47.96 6.45
CA THR A 584 -10.63 48.55 5.14
C THR A 584 -11.54 49.74 5.35
N GLN A 585 -11.04 50.95 5.09
CA GLN A 585 -11.83 52.18 5.18
C GLN A 585 -11.61 53.00 3.90
N ASN A 586 -12.69 53.40 3.21
CA ASN A 586 -12.66 54.17 1.96
C ASN A 586 -11.72 53.58 0.88
N ASP A 587 -11.81 52.26 0.61
CA ASP A 587 -10.96 51.55 -0.37
C ASP A 587 -9.44 51.57 -0.08
N LYS A 588 -9.03 52.03 1.10
CA LYS A 588 -7.65 51.93 1.58
C LYS A 588 -7.52 50.82 2.62
N PHE A 589 -6.57 49.91 2.38
CA PHE A 589 -6.17 48.89 3.33
C PHE A 589 -5.21 49.51 4.36
N SER A 590 -5.55 49.39 5.64
CA SER A 590 -4.68 49.75 6.76
C SER A 590 -4.50 48.55 7.69
N VAL A 591 -3.31 48.43 8.28
CA VAL A 591 -3.00 47.38 9.24
C VAL A 591 -2.70 48.04 10.58
N SER A 592 -3.50 47.74 11.60
CA SER A 592 -3.26 48.21 12.97
C SER A 592 -2.58 47.10 13.78
N HIS A 593 -1.64 47.51 14.64
CA HIS A 593 -0.95 46.64 15.57
C HIS A 593 -1.34 47.04 17.00
N ILE A 594 -2.07 46.17 17.68
CA ILE A 594 -2.54 46.37 19.05
C ILE A 594 -1.66 45.50 19.96
N ASN A 595 -0.85 46.15 20.79
CA ASN A 595 -0.06 45.45 21.79
C ASN A 595 -0.89 45.23 23.05
N PHE A 596 -0.85 44.02 23.59
CA PHE A 596 -1.59 43.66 24.81
C PHE A 596 -0.77 42.71 25.69
N SER A 597 -1.12 42.65 26.97
CA SER A 597 -0.50 41.77 27.96
C SER A 597 -1.24 40.43 28.01
N LEU A 598 -0.52 39.32 27.89
CA LEU A 598 -1.12 37.99 28.04
C LEU A 598 -1.43 37.67 29.50
N SER A 599 -0.65 38.18 30.45
CA SER A 599 -0.96 37.99 31.88
C SER A 599 -2.32 38.61 32.21
N ASP A 600 -2.58 39.81 31.72
CA ASP A 600 -3.83 40.53 32.01
C ASP A 600 -5.03 39.84 31.37
N GLU A 601 -4.85 39.19 30.21
CA GLU A 601 -5.88 38.36 29.58
C GLU A 601 -6.16 37.08 30.37
N LEU A 602 -5.11 36.41 30.88
CA LEU A 602 -5.24 35.20 31.69
C LEU A 602 -5.91 35.48 33.04
N ASP A 603 -5.67 36.66 33.61
CA ASP A 603 -6.28 37.12 34.85
C ASP A 603 -7.70 37.71 34.65
N GLY A 604 -8.15 37.86 33.40
CA GLY A 604 -9.47 38.39 33.06
C GLY A 604 -9.60 39.92 33.17
N ASN A 605 -8.48 40.64 33.23
CA ASN A 605 -8.40 42.11 33.36
C ASN A 605 -8.23 42.82 32.00
N SER A 606 -8.11 42.07 30.91
CA SER A 606 -7.92 42.61 29.56
C SER A 606 -9.22 43.20 28.98
N THR A 607 -9.07 44.29 28.23
CA THR A 607 -10.16 44.98 27.51
C THR A 607 -10.15 44.70 26.01
N VAL A 608 -9.22 43.87 25.52
CA VAL A 608 -8.99 43.67 24.08
C VAL A 608 -9.94 42.62 23.53
N THR A 609 -10.75 43.00 22.53
CA THR A 609 -11.65 42.09 21.82
C THR A 609 -11.09 41.68 20.47
N VAL A 610 -11.37 40.44 20.08
CA VAL A 610 -10.96 39.85 18.80
C VAL A 610 -12.05 40.03 17.74
N GLN A 611 -11.64 40.30 16.52
CA GLN A 611 -12.49 40.41 15.34
C GLN A 611 -12.13 39.31 14.33
N PRO A 612 -13.05 38.98 13.40
CA PRO A 612 -12.74 38.11 12.28
C PRO A 612 -11.51 38.62 11.52
N GLN A 613 -10.66 37.69 11.09
CA GLN A 613 -9.40 37.91 10.36
C GLN A 613 -8.26 38.57 11.16
N ASP A 614 -8.41 38.74 12.47
CA ASP A 614 -7.29 39.14 13.33
C ASP A 614 -6.18 38.07 13.31
N HIS A 615 -4.94 38.54 13.48
CA HIS A 615 -3.76 37.69 13.65
C HIS A 615 -3.08 37.98 14.98
N ILE A 616 -3.04 37.00 15.87
CA ILE A 616 -2.41 37.10 17.18
C ILE A 616 -1.01 36.47 17.10
N VAL A 617 0.01 37.23 17.49
CA VAL A 617 1.39 36.76 17.58
C VAL A 617 1.82 36.72 19.04
N VAL A 618 2.01 35.51 19.55
CA VAL A 618 2.55 35.25 20.89
C VAL A 618 4.07 35.22 20.81
N LYS A 619 4.72 36.20 21.42
CA LYS A 619 6.19 36.32 21.38
C LYS A 619 6.86 35.25 22.24
N THR A 620 8.08 34.87 21.87
CA THR A 620 8.95 34.05 22.72
C THR A 620 9.76 34.93 23.67
N GLN A 621 10.10 34.39 24.84
CA GLN A 621 10.96 35.09 25.79
C GLN A 621 12.36 35.29 25.17
N PRO A 622 12.89 36.53 25.15
CA PRO A 622 14.25 36.79 24.70
C PRO A 622 15.26 35.94 25.49
N ASN A 623 16.27 35.40 24.81
CA ASN A 623 17.32 34.53 25.36
C ASN A 623 16.87 33.15 25.87
N TRP A 624 15.63 32.71 25.56
CA TRP A 624 15.22 31.33 25.83
C TRP A 624 15.88 30.36 24.83
N GLN A 625 16.95 29.69 25.26
CA GLN A 625 17.58 28.61 24.50
C GLN A 625 17.64 27.35 25.39
N ARG A 626 16.84 26.33 25.04
CA ARG A 626 17.00 25.00 25.62
C ARG A 626 18.23 24.32 25.00
N ASP A 627 18.90 23.53 25.83
CA ASP A 627 20.03 22.66 25.45
C ASP A 627 21.31 23.40 25.02
N MET A 628 21.63 24.52 25.66
CA MET A 628 22.99 25.10 25.61
C MET A 628 23.91 24.22 26.46
N MET A 629 24.29 23.06 25.93
CA MET A 629 25.13 22.08 26.61
C MET A 629 26.39 21.79 25.78
N ILE A 630 27.49 21.57 26.50
CA ILE A 630 28.75 21.00 25.99
C ILE A 630 28.99 19.66 26.68
N GLU A 631 29.55 18.71 25.93
CA GLU A 631 29.96 17.41 26.46
C GLU A 631 31.48 17.40 26.71
N LEU A 632 31.90 17.10 27.93
CA LEU A 632 33.31 16.90 28.31
C LEU A 632 33.60 15.41 28.50
N GLN A 633 34.66 14.92 27.86
CA GLN A 633 35.08 13.53 27.88
C GLN A 633 36.59 13.40 28.13
N GLY A 634 37.03 12.24 28.61
CA GLY A 634 38.43 11.93 28.86
C GLY A 634 38.95 12.47 30.21
N GLU A 635 40.21 12.91 30.23
CA GLU A 635 41.00 13.25 31.42
C GLU A 635 40.67 14.64 32.02
N VAL A 636 39.40 14.85 32.34
CA VAL A 636 38.90 15.94 33.19
C VAL A 636 38.49 15.39 34.56
N VAL A 637 38.57 16.20 35.61
CA VAL A 637 38.25 15.73 36.98
C VAL A 637 36.81 15.23 37.08
N PHE A 638 35.87 15.93 36.45
CA PHE A 638 34.47 15.53 36.36
C PHE A 638 34.01 15.53 34.90
N PRO A 639 34.06 14.39 34.18
CA PRO A 639 33.51 14.29 32.83
C PRO A 639 31.98 14.30 32.86
N GLY A 640 31.36 14.79 31.80
CA GLY A 640 29.90 14.89 31.69
C GLY A 640 29.40 16.06 30.86
N THR A 641 28.09 16.28 30.89
CA THR A 641 27.43 17.37 30.16
C THR A 641 27.24 18.60 31.03
N TYR A 642 27.69 19.75 30.55
CA TYR A 642 27.61 21.02 31.26
C TYR A 642 26.72 22.00 30.50
N THR A 643 25.74 22.58 31.20
CA THR A 643 24.97 23.71 30.67
C THR A 643 25.79 24.98 30.71
N PHE A 644 25.68 25.81 29.69
CA PHE A 644 26.39 27.07 29.61
C PHE A 644 25.49 28.22 29.14
N GLN A 645 25.89 29.45 29.45
CA GLN A 645 25.22 30.67 28.98
C GLN A 645 25.93 31.26 27.76
N ARG A 646 25.19 32.03 26.95
CA ARG A 646 25.78 32.69 25.79
C ARG A 646 26.92 33.64 26.22
N GLY A 647 28.11 33.41 25.67
CA GLY A 647 29.32 34.15 26.01
C GLY A 647 30.29 33.40 26.92
N GLU A 648 29.89 32.26 27.50
CA GLU A 648 30.81 31.38 28.21
C GLU A 648 31.78 30.67 27.25
N THR A 649 32.93 30.31 27.79
CA THR A 649 34.10 29.83 27.07
C THR A 649 34.57 28.45 27.55
N LEU A 650 35.49 27.83 26.82
CA LEU A 650 36.12 26.56 27.20
C LEU A 650 36.73 26.60 28.61
N GLN A 651 37.42 27.70 28.96
CA GLN A 651 38.04 27.87 30.27
C GLN A 651 37.00 27.80 31.41
N ASP A 652 35.85 28.47 31.24
CA ASP A 652 34.80 28.54 32.26
C ASP A 652 34.24 27.15 32.58
N ILE A 653 34.07 26.33 31.54
CA ILE A 653 33.54 24.98 31.67
C ILE A 653 34.57 24.01 32.24
N ILE A 654 35.84 24.10 31.84
CA ILE A 654 36.89 23.24 32.38
C ILE A 654 37.13 23.52 33.86
N GLN A 655 37.11 24.79 34.27
CA GLN A 655 37.19 25.15 35.69
C GLN A 655 36.00 24.58 36.49
N ARG A 656 34.79 24.65 35.93
CA ARG A 656 33.58 24.06 36.53
C ARG A 656 33.64 22.54 36.62
N ALA A 657 34.33 21.90 35.68
CA ALA A 657 34.61 20.47 35.68
C ALA A 657 35.76 20.07 36.64
N GLY A 658 36.31 21.02 37.41
CA GLY A 658 37.37 20.77 38.38
C GLY A 658 38.79 20.82 37.80
N GLY A 659 38.95 21.18 36.53
CA GLY A 659 40.23 21.17 35.82
C GLY A 659 40.56 19.82 35.17
N PHE A 660 41.82 19.65 34.79
CA PHE A 660 42.34 18.40 34.21
C PHE A 660 42.84 17.45 35.30
N THR A 661 42.88 16.15 35.02
CA THR A 661 43.57 15.17 35.87
C THR A 661 45.10 15.30 35.73
N GLU A 662 45.86 14.63 36.59
CA GLU A 662 47.33 14.61 36.49
C GLU A 662 47.86 13.82 35.28
N PHE A 663 47.01 12.98 34.66
CA PHE A 663 47.34 12.16 33.50
C PHE A 663 46.90 12.79 32.18
N ALA A 664 46.24 13.94 32.23
CA ALA A 664 45.69 14.60 31.06
C ALA A 664 46.78 15.10 30.10
N TYR A 665 46.47 15.06 28.81
CA TYR A 665 47.28 15.69 27.76
C TYR A 665 46.48 16.77 27.02
N PRO A 666 46.44 18.01 27.55
CA PRO A 666 45.66 19.10 26.97
C PRO A 666 46.06 19.47 25.52
N GLN A 667 47.32 19.24 25.13
CA GLN A 667 47.80 19.49 23.78
C GLN A 667 47.23 18.50 22.75
N GLY A 668 46.71 17.35 23.19
CA GLY A 668 46.02 16.38 22.34
C GLY A 668 44.50 16.56 22.31
N ALA A 669 43.97 17.64 22.89
CA ALA A 669 42.53 17.81 23.02
C ALA A 669 41.82 17.90 21.67
N ILE A 670 40.64 17.28 21.59
CA ILE A 670 39.79 17.24 20.41
C ILE A 670 38.53 18.03 20.70
N PHE A 671 38.38 19.16 20.02
CA PHE A 671 37.17 19.96 20.06
C PHE A 671 36.34 19.74 18.80
N SER A 672 35.11 19.30 18.97
CA SER A 672 34.17 19.04 17.88
C SER A 672 32.99 20.00 17.97
N ARG A 673 32.61 20.58 16.83
CA ARG A 673 31.49 21.52 16.71
C ARG A 673 30.51 21.06 15.63
N GLU A 674 29.24 20.99 16.01
CA GLU A 674 28.16 20.47 15.14
C GLU A 674 28.05 21.24 13.81
N ARG A 675 28.17 22.57 13.85
CA ARG A 675 28.12 23.39 12.62
C ARG A 675 29.26 23.05 11.66
N LEU A 676 30.47 22.80 12.19
CA LEU A 676 31.63 22.41 11.39
C LEU A 676 31.48 20.99 10.86
N LYS A 677 30.95 20.07 11.69
CA LYS A 677 30.65 18.70 11.29
C LYS A 677 29.72 18.66 10.07
N ARG A 678 28.65 19.44 10.08
CA ARG A 678 27.74 19.55 8.93
C ARG A 678 28.43 20.10 7.67
N GLN A 679 29.25 21.14 7.82
CA GLN A 679 29.99 21.73 6.70
C GLN A 679 31.04 20.76 6.10
N GLU A 680 31.71 20.00 6.96
CA GLU A 680 32.66 18.97 6.55
C GLU A 680 31.94 17.81 5.84
N GLN A 681 30.77 17.39 6.33
CA GLN A 681 29.97 16.34 5.69
C GLN A 681 29.51 16.75 4.28
N GLU A 682 28.98 17.97 4.12
CA GLU A 682 28.60 18.49 2.80
C GLU A 682 29.81 18.49 1.83
N ARG A 683 31.01 18.82 2.32
CA ARG A 683 32.24 18.79 1.53
C ARG A 683 32.67 17.35 1.16
N LEU A 684 32.53 16.40 2.07
CA LEU A 684 32.79 14.98 1.81
C LEU A 684 31.87 14.44 0.71
N ASP A 685 30.58 14.77 0.78
CA ASP A 685 29.58 14.35 -0.21
C ASP A 685 29.91 14.91 -1.61
N LEU A 686 30.26 16.21 -1.68
CA LEU A 686 30.72 16.88 -2.90
C LEU A 686 32.00 16.25 -3.47
N LEU A 687 32.98 15.94 -2.62
CA LEU A 687 34.24 15.33 -3.05
C LEU A 687 34.01 13.90 -3.58
N ASN A 688 33.14 13.13 -2.92
CA ASN A 688 32.78 11.78 -3.35
C ASN A 688 32.09 11.81 -4.74
N LEU A 689 31.21 12.78 -4.96
CA LEU A 689 30.59 12.98 -6.28
C LEU A 689 31.63 13.29 -7.36
N GLN A 690 32.57 14.20 -7.08
CA GLN A 690 33.65 14.55 -8.01
C GLN A 690 34.55 13.35 -8.32
N LEU A 691 34.95 12.60 -7.30
CA LEU A 691 35.78 11.41 -7.44
C LEU A 691 35.10 10.35 -8.31
N LYS A 692 33.80 10.07 -8.08
CA LYS A 692 33.00 9.15 -8.90
C LYS A 692 32.92 9.59 -10.37
N GLN A 693 32.82 10.90 -10.63
CA GLN A 693 32.82 11.44 -11.99
C GLN A 693 34.17 11.25 -12.69
N GLU A 694 35.29 11.52 -12.01
CA GLU A 694 36.63 11.32 -12.57
C GLU A 694 36.91 9.84 -12.87
N ILE A 695 36.53 8.93 -11.96
CA ILE A 695 36.62 7.47 -12.16
C ILE A 695 35.80 7.03 -13.38
N GLY A 696 34.57 7.52 -13.50
CA GLY A 696 33.71 7.26 -14.66
C GLY A 696 34.34 7.74 -15.97
N GLY A 697 34.97 8.92 -15.96
CA GLY A 697 35.70 9.46 -17.11
C GLY A 697 36.92 8.63 -17.51
N LEU A 698 37.68 8.10 -16.55
CA LEU A 698 38.81 7.21 -16.83
C LEU A 698 38.38 5.86 -17.41
N ALA A 699 37.30 5.27 -16.90
CA ALA A 699 36.76 4.02 -17.42
C ALA A 699 36.39 4.14 -18.92
N LEU A 700 35.83 5.29 -19.32
CA LEU A 700 35.47 5.60 -20.70
C LEU A 700 36.69 5.90 -21.60
N ARG A 701 37.72 6.59 -21.08
CA ARG A 701 38.95 6.87 -21.84
C ARG A 701 39.74 5.61 -22.19
N ARG A 702 39.76 4.62 -21.29
CA ARG A 702 40.46 3.34 -21.50
C ARG A 702 39.91 2.52 -22.68
N GLN A 703 38.62 2.65 -23.01
CA GLN A 703 38.02 1.95 -24.15
C GLN A 703 38.54 2.45 -25.50
N ASN A 704 39.09 3.67 -25.57
CA ASN A 704 39.44 4.34 -26.82
C ASN A 704 40.95 4.56 -27.04
N SER A 705 41.83 4.04 -26.18
CA SER A 705 43.27 4.33 -26.26
C SER A 705 44.15 3.12 -25.93
N SER A 706 45.17 2.88 -26.76
CA SER A 706 46.15 1.79 -26.66
C SER A 706 47.22 2.01 -25.57
N ALA A 707 46.97 2.85 -24.58
CA ALA A 707 47.92 3.16 -23.51
C ALA A 707 47.82 2.13 -22.38
N THR A 708 48.97 1.65 -21.90
CA THR A 708 49.07 0.73 -20.76
C THR A 708 48.82 1.49 -19.47
N TYR A 709 47.59 1.42 -18.96
CA TYR A 709 47.22 1.98 -17.66
C TYR A 709 47.49 0.98 -16.53
N THR A 710 48.13 1.41 -15.45
CA THR A 710 48.61 0.56 -14.34
C THR A 710 47.61 0.36 -13.19
N THR A 711 46.49 1.11 -13.17
CA THR A 711 45.54 1.11 -12.04
C THR A 711 44.17 0.57 -12.43
N SER A 712 43.60 -0.32 -11.61
CA SER A 712 42.24 -0.82 -11.82
C SER A 712 41.18 0.19 -11.32
N PRO A 713 40.13 0.54 -12.11
CA PRO A 713 39.03 1.39 -11.67
C PRO A 713 38.29 0.86 -10.43
N THR A 714 38.46 -0.42 -10.11
CA THR A 714 37.96 -1.04 -8.88
C THR A 714 38.58 -0.44 -7.63
N ASP A 715 39.87 -0.09 -7.67
CA ASP A 715 40.62 0.33 -6.48
C ASP A 715 40.30 1.79 -6.15
N ALA A 716 40.15 2.63 -7.18
CA ALA A 716 39.64 3.99 -7.02
C ALA A 716 38.18 4.01 -6.54
N LEU A 717 37.35 3.05 -6.98
CA LEU A 717 35.96 2.93 -6.53
C LEU A 717 35.88 2.49 -5.06
N SER A 718 36.77 1.62 -4.58
CA SER A 718 36.81 1.25 -3.16
C SER A 718 37.13 2.45 -2.26
N ILE A 719 38.01 3.36 -2.69
CA ILE A 719 38.31 4.58 -1.94
C ILE A 719 37.10 5.54 -1.93
N ALA A 720 36.36 5.64 -3.03
CA ALA A 720 35.12 6.40 -3.09
C ALA A 720 34.03 5.81 -2.17
N ASP A 721 33.97 4.49 -2.05
CA ASP A 721 33.05 3.80 -1.13
C ASP A 721 33.46 3.93 0.34
N GLU A 722 34.77 3.96 0.64
CA GLU A 722 35.28 4.28 1.98
C GLU A 722 34.99 5.74 2.35
N LEU A 723 35.20 6.68 1.43
CA LEU A 723 34.85 8.09 1.61
C LEU A 723 33.35 8.28 1.84
N ALA A 724 32.50 7.50 1.16
CA ALA A 724 31.04 7.52 1.36
C ALA A 724 30.60 7.09 2.77
N LYS A 725 31.40 6.26 3.45
CA LYS A 725 31.11 5.73 4.78
C LYS A 725 31.74 6.57 5.90
N ALA A 726 32.64 7.49 5.57
CA ALA A 726 33.30 8.33 6.54
C ALA A 726 32.32 9.34 7.14
N GLU A 727 32.27 9.41 8.47
CA GLU A 727 31.49 10.43 9.18
C GLU A 727 32.37 11.66 9.45
N ALA A 728 31.85 12.84 9.12
CA ALA A 728 32.49 14.09 9.50
C ALA A 728 32.64 14.21 11.02
N VAL A 729 33.76 14.78 11.45
CA VAL A 729 34.08 14.96 12.88
C VAL A 729 33.73 16.37 13.34
N GLY A 730 33.86 17.37 12.47
CA GLY A 730 33.65 18.77 12.82
C GLY A 730 34.72 19.34 13.74
N ARG A 731 35.96 18.85 13.60
CA ARG A 731 37.09 19.21 14.47
C ARG A 731 37.48 20.68 14.29
N LEU A 732 37.63 21.41 15.39
CA LEU A 732 38.26 22.72 15.44
C LEU A 732 39.60 22.60 16.16
N VAL A 733 40.68 23.07 15.52
CA VAL A 733 42.00 23.13 16.15
C VAL A 733 41.98 24.19 17.26
N ILE A 734 42.32 23.79 18.47
CA ILE A 734 42.35 24.66 19.65
C ILE A 734 43.68 24.53 20.38
N ASN A 735 44.18 25.62 20.95
CA ASN A 735 45.30 25.59 21.87
C ASN A 735 44.78 25.65 23.30
N LEU A 736 44.51 24.48 23.88
CA LEU A 736 43.89 24.39 25.20
C LEU A 736 44.80 24.92 26.32
N GLN A 737 46.11 24.77 26.17
CA GLN A 737 47.08 25.28 27.15
C GLN A 737 47.07 26.81 27.21
N GLU A 738 47.03 27.48 26.04
CA GLU A 738 46.89 28.93 25.97
C GLU A 738 45.51 29.41 26.46
N ALA A 739 44.44 28.66 26.16
CA ALA A 739 43.11 28.97 26.65
C ALA A 739 43.06 28.97 28.19
N MET A 740 43.68 27.97 28.83
CA MET A 740 43.75 27.87 30.29
C MET A 740 44.67 28.93 30.92
N ALA A 741 45.67 29.42 30.19
CA ALA A 741 46.52 30.54 30.60
C ALA A 741 45.84 31.92 30.43
N GLY A 742 44.60 31.96 29.92
CA GLY A 742 43.79 33.19 29.81
C GLY A 742 44.00 33.98 28.52
N TYR A 743 44.66 33.40 27.50
CA TYR A 743 44.79 34.04 26.20
C TYR A 743 43.45 34.04 25.46
N ARG A 744 42.85 35.23 25.28
CA ARG A 744 41.54 35.38 24.63
C ARG A 744 41.46 34.83 23.21
N SER A 745 42.58 34.83 22.48
CA SER A 745 42.66 34.28 21.12
C SER A 745 42.52 32.76 21.08
N ALA A 746 42.89 32.06 22.17
CA ALA A 746 42.81 30.61 22.29
C ALA A 746 41.55 30.16 23.05
N ASN A 747 40.93 31.05 23.84
CA ASN A 747 39.74 30.72 24.63
C ASN A 747 38.45 30.80 23.80
N VAL A 748 38.11 29.69 23.16
CA VAL A 748 36.97 29.56 22.24
C VAL A 748 35.63 29.73 22.98
N MET A 749 34.75 30.56 22.41
CA MET A 749 33.36 30.70 22.87
C MET A 749 32.52 29.50 22.45
N LEU A 750 31.67 29.03 23.37
CA LEU A 750 30.89 27.81 23.21
C LEU A 750 29.65 28.01 22.32
N GLU A 751 29.35 26.96 21.56
CA GLU A 751 28.14 26.78 20.74
C GLU A 751 27.38 25.52 21.19
N LYS A 752 26.07 25.51 20.93
CA LYS A 752 25.20 24.37 21.27
C LYS A 752 25.73 23.10 20.61
N GLY A 753 25.94 22.04 21.41
CA GLY A 753 26.38 20.74 20.91
C GLY A 753 27.89 20.62 20.72
N ASP A 754 28.67 21.59 21.20
CA ASP A 754 30.14 21.44 21.26
C ASP A 754 30.51 20.21 22.12
N LYS A 755 31.62 19.56 21.75
CA LYS A 755 32.20 18.45 22.50
C LYS A 755 33.69 18.66 22.67
N LEU A 756 34.22 18.38 23.85
CA LEU A 756 35.64 18.41 24.14
C LEU A 756 36.07 17.06 24.72
N TYR A 757 36.97 16.38 24.02
CA TYR A 757 37.63 15.18 24.50
C TYR A 757 39.08 15.50 24.84
N ILE A 758 39.54 15.06 26.02
CA ILE A 758 40.91 15.26 26.50
C ILE A 758 41.57 13.91 26.70
N PRO A 759 42.56 13.53 25.88
CA PRO A 759 43.22 12.23 26.02
C PRO A 759 44.12 12.17 27.24
N ALA A 760 44.47 10.95 27.66
CA ALA A 760 45.58 10.71 28.55
C ALA A 760 46.93 10.89 27.84
N LEU A 761 47.97 11.23 28.60
CA LEU A 761 49.33 11.37 28.09
C LEU A 761 49.91 10.00 27.69
N ASN A 762 49.80 9.70 26.39
CA ASN A 762 50.42 8.53 25.78
C ASN A 762 51.64 8.97 24.94
N PRO A 763 52.88 8.72 25.40
CA PRO A 763 54.08 9.13 24.70
C PRO A 763 54.39 8.21 23.52
N THR A 764 53.56 8.26 22.48
CA THR A 764 53.71 7.48 21.25
C THR A 764 53.64 8.36 20.01
N ILE A 765 54.31 7.93 18.93
CA ILE A 765 54.21 8.45 17.58
C ILE A 765 53.61 7.37 16.70
N SER A 766 52.58 7.72 15.95
CA SER A 766 51.90 6.79 15.04
C SER A 766 52.45 6.95 13.63
N VAL A 767 52.75 5.85 12.94
CA VAL A 767 53.17 5.86 11.53
C VAL A 767 52.10 5.15 10.69
N MET A 768 51.49 5.87 9.75
CA MET A 768 50.34 5.40 8.96
C MET A 768 50.50 5.69 7.46
N GLY A 769 49.76 4.96 6.63
CA GLY A 769 49.74 5.11 5.17
C GLY A 769 50.60 4.08 4.43
N GLU A 770 51.28 4.50 3.35
CA GLU A 770 52.08 3.62 2.48
C GLU A 770 53.47 3.31 3.05
N VAL A 771 53.48 2.70 4.23
CA VAL A 771 54.67 2.16 4.91
C VAL A 771 54.64 0.63 4.94
N GLN A 772 55.79 -0.03 5.08
CA GLN A 772 55.84 -1.49 5.13
C GLN A 772 54.99 -2.05 6.29
N TYR A 773 55.07 -1.43 7.46
CA TYR A 773 54.26 -1.77 8.62
C TYR A 773 53.71 -0.49 9.28
N ALA A 774 52.39 -0.32 9.27
CA ALA A 774 51.74 0.75 10.04
C ALA A 774 51.72 0.37 11.52
N SER A 775 52.33 1.20 12.37
CA SER A 775 52.51 0.89 13.80
C SER A 775 52.67 2.13 14.68
N ASN A 776 52.44 1.94 15.98
CA ASN A 776 52.69 2.95 17.01
C ASN A 776 54.06 2.70 17.65
N HIS A 777 54.88 3.74 17.78
CA HIS A 777 56.22 3.68 18.34
C HIS A 777 56.31 4.56 19.58
N THR A 778 57.06 4.14 20.60
CA THR A 778 57.31 4.99 21.77
C THR A 778 58.05 6.27 21.35
N PHE A 779 57.53 7.42 21.78
CA PHE A 779 58.13 8.72 21.53
C PHE A 779 59.50 8.81 22.21
N LYS A 780 60.53 9.14 21.41
CA LYS A 780 61.88 9.45 21.87
C LYS A 780 62.25 10.86 21.43
N PRO A 781 62.65 11.74 22.37
CA PRO A 781 63.11 13.08 22.04
C PRO A 781 64.28 13.06 21.06
N GLY A 782 64.19 13.86 19.99
CA GLY A 782 65.27 14.03 19.00
C GLY A 782 65.26 13.06 17.82
N MET A 783 64.39 12.05 17.81
CA MET A 783 64.16 11.23 16.59
C MET A 783 63.41 12.05 15.52
N THR A 784 63.86 11.96 14.28
CA THR A 784 63.22 12.63 13.12
C THR A 784 62.11 11.78 12.51
N VAL A 785 61.39 12.34 11.54
CA VAL A 785 60.37 11.61 10.77
C VAL A 785 61.00 10.40 10.07
N GLU A 786 62.18 10.57 9.49
CA GLU A 786 62.94 9.52 8.79
C GLU A 786 63.33 8.38 9.73
N ASP A 787 63.72 8.69 10.97
CA ASP A 787 64.06 7.67 11.97
C ASP A 787 62.85 6.78 12.30
N TYR A 788 61.66 7.37 12.48
CA TYR A 788 60.44 6.60 12.73
C TYR A 788 60.01 5.78 11.50
N LEU A 789 60.13 6.34 10.30
CA LEU A 789 59.85 5.61 9.06
C LEU A 789 60.79 4.42 8.88
N ALA A 790 62.08 4.56 9.21
CA ALA A 790 63.03 3.45 9.20
C ALA A 790 62.62 2.35 10.19
N THR A 791 62.15 2.72 11.40
CA THR A 791 61.64 1.72 12.36
C THR A 791 60.34 1.04 11.91
N ALA A 792 59.57 1.67 11.04
CA ALA A 792 58.38 1.08 10.40
C ALA A 792 58.72 0.18 9.18
N GLY A 793 60.01 -0.05 8.91
CA GLY A 793 60.49 -0.85 7.78
C GLY A 793 60.64 -0.07 6.47
N GLY A 794 60.52 1.25 6.49
CA GLY A 794 60.56 2.13 5.33
C GLY A 794 59.22 2.28 4.61
N THR A 795 59.21 3.07 3.54
CA THR A 795 58.02 3.31 2.72
C THR A 795 57.80 2.19 1.69
N LYS A 796 56.57 2.02 1.23
CA LYS A 796 56.26 1.12 0.10
C LYS A 796 56.63 1.79 -1.23
N LYS A 797 56.67 1.01 -2.31
CA LYS A 797 57.00 1.50 -3.65
C LYS A 797 55.99 2.51 -4.19
N GLN A 798 54.73 2.40 -3.77
CA GLN A 798 53.63 3.27 -4.15
C GLN A 798 53.46 4.47 -3.20
N ALA A 799 54.43 4.72 -2.33
CA ALA A 799 54.39 5.83 -1.38
C ALA A 799 54.87 7.12 -2.02
N ASP A 800 54.20 8.21 -1.70
CA ASP A 800 54.68 9.54 -2.03
C ASP A 800 55.62 10.03 -0.93
N THR A 801 56.93 9.91 -1.19
CA THR A 801 57.96 10.32 -0.22
C THR A 801 58.12 11.84 -0.15
N ASP A 802 57.67 12.57 -1.17
CA ASP A 802 57.84 14.03 -1.26
C ASP A 802 56.72 14.78 -0.52
N ARG A 803 55.56 14.13 -0.29
CA ARG A 803 54.38 14.70 0.38
C ARG A 803 54.09 14.08 1.74
N ILE A 804 55.09 13.55 2.44
CA ILE A 804 54.93 13.09 3.83
C ILE A 804 54.56 14.29 4.72
N TYR A 805 53.53 14.15 5.55
CA TYR A 805 53.07 15.21 6.47
C TYR A 805 52.78 14.67 7.86
N ILE A 806 52.80 15.55 8.85
CA ILE A 806 52.56 15.24 10.25
C ILE A 806 51.21 15.81 10.64
N VAL A 807 50.32 14.96 11.16
CA VAL A 807 49.12 15.40 11.88
C VAL A 807 49.48 15.45 13.36
N ARG A 808 49.52 16.64 13.92
CA ARG A 808 49.81 16.88 15.33
C ARG A 808 48.68 16.34 16.21
N ALA A 809 48.98 16.13 17.49
CA ALA A 809 47.98 15.65 18.45
C ALA A 809 46.71 16.53 18.52
N ASP A 810 46.86 17.86 18.38
CA ASP A 810 45.74 18.84 18.31
C ASP A 810 44.98 18.84 16.97
N GLY A 811 45.46 18.07 15.98
CA GLY A 811 44.88 17.92 14.66
C GLY A 811 45.39 18.92 13.64
N SER A 812 46.32 19.82 14.03
CA SER A 812 47.00 20.69 13.08
C SER A 812 47.93 19.87 12.16
N VAL A 813 48.13 20.36 10.93
CA VAL A 813 48.96 19.67 9.93
C VAL A 813 50.25 20.45 9.73
N ASP A 814 51.39 19.78 9.94
CA ASP A 814 52.73 20.31 9.70
C ASP A 814 53.41 19.55 8.56
N LEU A 815 54.15 20.29 7.72
CA LEU A 815 54.91 19.76 6.59
C LEU A 815 56.41 19.74 6.97
N PRO A 816 57.06 18.56 7.08
CA PRO A 816 58.43 18.43 7.57
C PRO A 816 59.49 19.04 6.65
N ASN A 817 59.27 19.20 5.33
CA ASN A 817 60.28 19.80 4.46
C ASN A 817 59.70 20.50 3.22
N ASN A 818 60.27 21.65 2.86
CA ASN A 818 60.28 22.11 1.47
C ASN A 818 61.48 23.07 1.24
N SER A 819 62.38 22.68 0.33
CA SER A 819 63.54 23.42 -0.23
C SER A 819 64.90 23.32 0.48
N PHE A 820 65.84 22.67 -0.22
CA PHE A 820 67.30 22.60 0.00
C PHE A 820 68.05 23.94 0.20
N TRP A 821 67.39 25.10 -0.03
CA TRP A 821 68.04 26.43 0.01
C TRP A 821 67.83 27.19 1.33
N PHE A 822 66.77 26.90 2.10
CA PHE A 822 66.45 27.63 3.34
C PHE A 822 66.20 26.67 4.50
N SER A 823 67.15 26.53 5.42
CA SER A 823 66.93 25.80 6.67
C SER A 823 65.90 26.52 7.54
N ARG A 824 64.63 26.11 7.47
CA ARG A 824 63.69 26.35 8.57
C ARG A 824 64.06 25.45 9.74
N LYS A 825 63.99 25.98 10.95
CA LYS A 825 64.15 25.21 12.18
C LYS A 825 62.98 24.23 12.26
N GLU A 826 63.23 22.94 12.05
CA GLU A 826 62.22 21.90 12.15
C GLU A 826 61.58 21.94 13.55
N LYS A 827 60.24 21.97 13.61
CA LYS A 827 59.53 21.82 14.87
C LYS A 827 59.65 20.35 15.29
N PRO A 828 60.16 20.04 16.48
CA PRO A 828 60.31 18.65 16.91
C PRO A 828 58.96 17.92 16.96
N LEU A 829 59.00 16.60 16.77
CA LEU A 829 57.85 15.73 16.99
C LEU A 829 57.45 15.75 18.48
N ALA A 830 56.17 15.58 18.76
CA ALA A 830 55.59 15.54 20.09
C ALA A 830 54.74 14.27 20.29
N PRO A 831 54.52 13.81 21.54
CA PRO A 831 53.55 12.76 21.84
C PRO A 831 52.19 12.97 21.16
N GLY A 832 51.68 11.90 20.55
CA GLY A 832 50.40 11.90 19.83
C GLY A 832 50.49 12.37 18.36
N ASP A 833 51.65 12.81 17.89
CA ASP A 833 51.84 13.13 16.48
C ASP A 833 51.75 11.87 15.62
N THR A 834 51.09 11.98 14.47
CA THR A 834 50.96 10.93 13.46
C THR A 834 51.70 11.32 12.19
N ILE A 835 52.66 10.49 11.79
CA ILE A 835 53.37 10.59 10.51
C ILE A 835 52.51 9.89 9.46
N ILE A 836 52.10 10.62 8.42
CA ILE A 836 51.26 10.09 7.35
C ILE A 836 52.06 10.07 6.05
N VAL A 837 52.18 8.88 5.48
CA VAL A 837 52.81 8.63 4.18
C VAL A 837 51.71 8.41 3.15
N PRO A 838 51.37 9.42 2.33
CA PRO A 838 50.29 9.27 1.35
C PRO A 838 50.71 8.36 0.19
N ILE A 839 49.71 7.94 -0.60
CA ILE A 839 49.93 7.20 -1.84
C ILE A 839 50.45 8.14 -2.94
N ASP A 840 51.44 7.68 -3.71
CA ASP A 840 51.93 8.37 -4.90
C ASP A 840 50.87 8.34 -6.00
N THR A 841 50.34 9.53 -6.32
CA THR A 841 49.28 9.72 -7.31
C THR A 841 49.79 10.01 -8.71
N ASP A 842 51.09 10.29 -8.88
CA ASP A 842 51.69 10.43 -10.21
C ASP A 842 51.78 9.06 -10.92
N TYR A 843 51.65 7.98 -10.16
CA TYR A 843 51.44 6.61 -10.64
C TYR A 843 49.99 6.29 -11.09
N LEU A 844 49.02 7.19 -10.87
CA LEU A 844 47.57 6.96 -11.02
C LEU A 844 46.89 7.87 -12.09
N ASP A 845 47.60 8.21 -13.16
CA ASP A 845 47.06 8.86 -14.37
C ASP A 845 46.22 10.15 -14.13
N GLY A 846 46.56 10.96 -13.13
CA GLY A 846 46.04 12.33 -12.97
C GLY A 846 44.71 12.48 -12.20
N LEU A 847 44.33 11.52 -11.36
CA LEU A 847 43.20 11.67 -10.42
C LEU A 847 43.56 12.57 -9.23
N SER A 848 43.55 13.88 -9.44
CA SER A 848 43.85 14.85 -8.37
C SER A 848 42.86 14.81 -7.18
N THR A 849 41.61 14.38 -7.42
CA THR A 849 40.60 14.24 -6.36
C THR A 849 40.87 13.04 -5.44
N LEU A 850 41.58 12.03 -5.92
CA LEU A 850 41.93 10.83 -5.15
C LEU A 850 42.97 11.15 -4.05
N THR A 851 43.94 12.02 -4.33
CA THR A 851 44.87 12.53 -3.32
C THR A 851 44.11 13.24 -2.20
N SER A 852 43.14 14.07 -2.56
CA SER A 852 42.33 14.82 -1.60
C SER A 852 41.45 13.90 -0.75
N ALA A 853 40.86 12.87 -1.36
CA ALA A 853 40.03 11.88 -0.68
C ALA A 853 40.82 11.03 0.31
N THR A 854 41.98 10.52 -0.09
CA THR A 854 42.86 9.72 0.79
C THR A 854 43.41 10.56 1.94
N GLN A 855 43.81 11.81 1.68
CA GLN A 855 44.26 12.74 2.72
C GLN A 855 43.17 12.98 3.79
N ILE A 856 41.92 13.20 3.37
CA ILE A 856 40.80 13.42 4.30
C ILE A 856 40.46 12.14 5.07
N LEU A 857 40.46 10.98 4.42
CA LEU A 857 40.25 9.68 5.09
C LEU A 857 41.29 9.43 6.18
N TYR A 858 42.56 9.73 5.91
CA TYR A 858 43.61 9.64 6.91
C TYR A 858 43.41 10.63 8.07
N GLN A 859 43.01 11.87 7.79
CA GLN A 859 42.72 12.87 8.83
C GLN A 859 41.54 12.46 9.73
N ILE A 860 40.46 11.94 9.14
CA ILE A 860 39.31 11.40 9.87
C ILE A 860 39.74 10.18 10.69
N GLY A 861 40.54 9.27 10.10
CA GLY A 861 41.08 8.10 10.78
C GLY A 861 41.88 8.45 12.04
N VAL A 862 42.75 9.46 11.96
CA VAL A 862 43.52 9.96 13.12
C VAL A 862 42.57 10.53 14.18
N ALA A 863 41.60 11.36 13.79
CA ALA A 863 40.64 11.94 14.73
C ALA A 863 39.80 10.87 15.46
N TRP A 864 39.37 9.82 14.76
CA TRP A 864 38.62 8.70 15.37
C TRP A 864 39.48 7.80 16.24
N SER A 865 40.74 7.55 15.84
CA SER A 865 41.68 6.75 16.65
C SER A 865 41.88 7.36 18.04
N ALA A 866 41.85 8.69 18.13
CA ALA A 866 42.03 9.40 19.38
C ALA A 866 40.76 9.49 20.25
N VAL A 867 39.57 9.14 19.75
CA VAL A 867 38.29 9.17 20.50
C VAL A 867 37.83 7.77 20.95
N LYS A 868 38.40 6.70 20.36
CA LYS A 868 37.96 5.31 20.54
C LYS A 868 38.70 4.56 21.66
N ASP A 869 39.77 5.17 22.19
CA ASP A 869 40.50 4.75 23.40
C ASP A 869 39.99 5.55 24.61
#